data_AF-A0AA35LXQ0-F1
#
_entry.id   AF-A0AA35LXQ0-F1
#
_cell.length_a   1.000
_cell.length_b   1.000
_cell.length_c   1.000
_cell.angle_alpha   90.00
_cell.angle_beta   90.00
_cell.angle_gamma   90.00
#
_symmetry.space_group_name_H-M   'P 1'
#
loop_
_entity.id
_entity.type
_entity.pdbx_description
1 polymer ?
#
loop_
_entity_poly.entity_id
_entity_poly.type
_entity_poly.pdbx_seq_one_letter_code
_entity_poly.pdbx_strand_id
1 'polypeptide(L)'
;MVKSEPMSADAEREDEIQYGASEIAKDEISETYPNRPRNHSKTFAFSTLFRELFNPLNENKKQGAGGARRRGPQAANKPSPHEQRRHIIDRFIARWKKEVGNDFYPALRLILPDKDRDRGVYGLKENAIGKLLVKLMKIDKNSEDGYNLLHWKLPGHTMAARLAGDFAGRCFEVISKRPMRTEVGDMTIAEVNEQLDNLAASAGESENLRVFEVFYNRMNAEELLWLIRIILKQMKVGATERTILDLWHPDGEALFSVTSSLRRVCWELYDSSIRLEQEETGIAIMQCFQPQLAQFQMPASFQRMIELLGPTEEDPEFWIEEKLDGERMQMHMTADPSHPGGRKFLFWSRKAKDYTYLYGNGLQDENSALTRHLKKSFASNVRNLILDGEMITWDMDTDKIVPFGTLKTAALSEQQNKSNSDSTGHRPVFRVFDILYLNDKQLTQYTLRDRHKALEKAVKPVHRRLEIHPHTVATGGDAIEPLLREVVANASEGLVLKNPRSMYRLNSRNDDWLKVKPEYMSEFGESLDCVVIGAYYGSGKRGGTLSSFLCGLRVTKNHIQAGANPEKCFSFFKVGGGFRAEDYAEIKHRTEGKWIPWDPKNPPTEYVELGGGESKQYERPDLWIRPKDSLVISVKAASVGPSDQFAKGVTLRFPRFRRLRLDRSWDSALSLEEFQDLRRKVDEEAKEKAMTVEDRKRRGAKRVKRELVIAGEDSAPVEFKGTSTKIFDGLEFCVLSESLKPYKKSKAQLEAVIKENGGTVSQRAAPGTNMILIADKKVIKVASLIKEGDVDIIRPRWVRDCLEQSDKTFPLPYEDLHLFHATDALRHTAAQNTDQYGDSYAREVSVDELREILANMPKFESLDTFNKKSFIEELEERGKDLNNLKGMAFQRCVVYLKTVQDSDKDLAYRLSNYVRYAGGVCVDDIDNSDLTHVVLVGQDSAESREVGKQVRGELSSRSQVPRFVKRGWIEDCWKEKTLIDEEQYSVL
;
A
#
# COMPACT_ATOMS: atom_id res chain seq x y z
N MET A 1 -12.36 46.88 -20.91
CA MET A 1 -12.19 47.90 -19.85
C MET A 1 -13.43 47.92 -18.97
N VAL A 2 -13.45 47.10 -17.91
CA VAL A 2 -14.48 47.19 -16.85
C VAL A 2 -14.09 48.39 -15.99
N LYS A 3 -15.01 49.35 -15.79
CA LYS A 3 -14.78 50.50 -14.89
C LYS A 3 -14.46 49.97 -13.50
N SER A 4 -13.27 50.25 -12.98
CA SER A 4 -12.93 49.96 -11.58
C SER A 4 -13.81 50.83 -10.69
N GLU A 5 -14.68 50.20 -9.89
CA GLU A 5 -15.40 50.91 -8.83
C GLU A 5 -14.39 51.51 -7.85
N PRO A 6 -14.59 52.74 -7.35
CA PRO A 6 -13.69 53.36 -6.39
C PRO A 6 -13.66 52.53 -5.09
N MET A 7 -12.47 52.33 -4.53
CA MET A 7 -12.30 51.60 -3.27
C MET A 7 -13.00 52.36 -2.13
N SER A 8 -13.71 51.63 -1.27
CA SER A 8 -14.20 52.19 -0.01
C SER A 8 -13.06 52.32 1.01
N ALA A 9 -13.19 53.25 1.97
CA ALA A 9 -12.18 53.47 3.00
C ALA A 9 -11.90 52.21 3.86
N ASP A 10 -12.91 51.35 4.04
CA ASP A 10 -12.73 50.06 4.72
C ASP A 10 -11.91 49.08 3.86
N ALA A 11 -12.10 49.08 2.54
CA ALA A 11 -11.32 48.26 1.61
C ALA A 11 -9.84 48.68 1.56
N GLU A 12 -9.57 49.99 1.60
CA GLU A 12 -8.19 50.52 1.68
C GLU A 12 -7.50 50.09 2.98
N ARG A 13 -8.21 50.16 4.10
CA ARG A 13 -7.69 49.70 5.40
C ARG A 13 -7.40 48.21 5.40
N GLU A 14 -8.30 47.38 4.88
CA GLU A 14 -8.07 45.93 4.82
C GLU A 14 -6.93 45.56 3.85
N ASP A 15 -6.76 46.30 2.76
CA ASP A 15 -5.61 46.14 1.87
C ASP A 15 -4.30 46.46 2.60
N GLU A 16 -4.27 47.52 3.42
CA GLU A 16 -3.13 47.88 4.24
C GLU A 16 -2.85 46.87 5.36
N ILE A 17 -3.88 46.33 6.00
CA ILE A 17 -3.73 45.24 7.00
C ILE A 17 -3.12 44.00 6.34
N GLN A 18 -3.61 43.62 5.16
CA GLN A 18 -3.22 42.38 4.50
C GLN A 18 -1.83 42.47 3.83
N TYR A 19 -1.42 43.66 3.40
CA TYR A 19 -0.22 43.83 2.56
C TYR A 19 0.73 44.97 2.98
N GLY A 20 0.37 45.78 3.97
CA GLY A 20 1.13 46.95 4.42
C GLY A 20 2.06 46.71 5.62
N ALA A 21 1.88 45.66 6.40
CA ALA A 21 2.57 45.45 7.67
C ALA A 21 3.99 44.87 7.60
N SER A 22 4.50 44.52 6.42
CA SER A 22 5.88 44.01 6.28
C SER A 22 6.80 45.16 5.85
N GLU A 23 7.81 45.49 6.67
CA GLU A 23 8.78 46.59 6.46
C GLU A 23 9.55 46.52 5.12
N ILE A 24 9.39 45.44 4.35
CA ILE A 24 10.04 45.21 3.05
C ILE A 24 9.01 45.25 1.88
N ALA A 25 7.69 45.31 2.14
CA ALA A 25 6.71 44.79 1.18
C ALA A 25 5.90 45.80 0.37
N LYS A 26 5.59 47.02 0.82
CA LYS A 26 4.62 47.86 0.08
C LYS A 26 5.17 48.34 -1.27
N ASP A 27 6.41 48.79 -1.28
CA ASP A 27 7.10 49.24 -2.50
C ASP A 27 7.53 48.04 -3.36
N GLU A 28 8.09 46.98 -2.76
CA GLU A 28 8.49 45.76 -3.48
C GLU A 28 7.29 45.02 -4.11
N ILE A 29 6.14 44.93 -3.43
CA ILE A 29 4.91 44.36 -4.00
C ILE A 29 4.38 45.24 -5.13
N SER A 30 4.42 46.57 -4.97
CA SER A 30 3.94 47.50 -6.00
C SER A 30 4.85 47.49 -7.24
N GLU A 31 6.16 47.34 -7.06
CA GLU A 31 7.14 47.16 -8.14
C GLU A 31 7.00 45.79 -8.82
N THR A 32 6.81 44.72 -8.04
CA THR A 32 6.74 43.34 -8.56
C THR A 32 5.38 43.04 -9.21
N TYR A 33 4.30 43.62 -8.69
CA TYR A 33 2.92 43.40 -9.17
C TYR A 33 2.18 44.72 -9.39
N PRO A 34 2.59 45.54 -10.38
CA PRO A 34 2.00 46.86 -10.61
C PRO A 34 0.52 46.80 -11.00
N ASN A 35 0.09 45.69 -11.62
CA ASN A 35 -1.28 45.47 -12.09
C ASN A 35 -2.11 44.58 -11.16
N ARG A 36 -1.70 44.44 -9.90
CA ARG A 36 -2.39 43.59 -8.94
C ARG A 36 -3.88 43.98 -8.81
N PRO A 37 -4.82 43.02 -8.80
CA PRO A 37 -6.22 43.31 -8.53
C PRO A 37 -6.41 43.85 -7.11
N ARG A 38 -7.37 44.76 -6.96
CA ARG A 38 -7.79 45.31 -5.68
C ARG A 38 -9.27 45.01 -5.43
N ASN A 39 -9.63 44.92 -4.16
CA ASN A 39 -11.01 44.80 -3.72
C ASN A 39 -11.61 46.19 -3.56
N HIS A 40 -12.83 46.40 -4.05
CA HIS A 40 -13.54 47.69 -3.93
C HIS A 40 -14.28 47.80 -2.59
N SER A 41 -14.66 46.66 -2.01
CA SER A 41 -15.33 46.57 -0.71
C SER A 41 -14.50 45.78 0.31
N LYS A 42 -14.85 45.91 1.58
CA LYS A 42 -14.32 45.04 2.64
C LYS A 42 -14.60 43.57 2.36
N THR A 43 -13.69 42.71 2.78
CA THR A 43 -13.83 41.26 2.70
C THR A 43 -15.04 40.77 3.49
N PHE A 44 -15.58 39.61 3.11
CA PHE A 44 -16.70 39.02 3.86
C PHE A 44 -16.33 38.77 5.32
N ALA A 45 -17.34 38.80 6.19
CA ALA A 45 -17.22 38.25 7.53
C ALA A 45 -16.70 36.81 7.44
N PHE A 46 -15.79 36.42 8.34
CA PHE A 46 -15.22 35.08 8.38
C PHE A 46 -16.31 34.00 8.43
N SER A 47 -17.44 34.31 9.07
CA SER A 47 -18.58 33.40 9.14
C SER A 47 -19.19 33.00 7.81
N THR A 48 -19.04 33.84 6.80
CA THR A 48 -19.50 33.56 5.43
C THR A 48 -18.77 32.34 4.84
N LEU A 49 -17.47 32.18 5.13
CA LEU A 49 -16.70 31.04 4.62
C LEU A 49 -17.28 29.71 5.09
N PHE A 50 -17.59 29.57 6.38
CA PHE A 50 -18.10 28.28 6.83
C PHE A 50 -19.58 28.07 6.54
N ARG A 51 -20.40 29.13 6.58
CA ARG A 51 -21.85 29.02 6.31
C ARG A 51 -22.14 28.71 4.84
N GLU A 52 -21.40 29.32 3.92
CA GLU A 52 -21.72 29.26 2.49
C GLU A 52 -20.80 28.34 1.70
N LEU A 53 -19.60 28.04 2.22
CA LEU A 53 -18.64 27.18 1.54
C LEU A 53 -18.35 25.91 2.35
N PHE A 54 -17.81 26.00 3.57
CA PHE A 54 -17.29 24.81 4.26
C PHE A 54 -18.36 23.84 4.75
N ASN A 55 -19.42 24.32 5.40
CA ASN A 55 -20.52 23.46 5.87
C ASN A 55 -21.27 22.81 4.70
N PRO A 56 -21.69 23.55 3.65
CA PRO A 56 -22.36 22.94 2.50
C PRO A 56 -21.50 21.88 1.79
N LEU A 57 -20.19 22.12 1.64
CA LEU A 57 -19.27 21.13 1.08
C LEU A 57 -19.14 19.89 1.96
N ASN A 58 -19.10 20.06 3.28
CA ASN A 58 -19.00 18.96 4.23
C ASN A 58 -20.30 18.14 4.33
N GLU A 59 -21.47 18.77 4.20
CA GLU A 59 -22.78 18.10 4.16
C GLU A 59 -22.96 17.25 2.90
N ASN A 60 -22.53 17.77 1.74
CA ASN A 60 -22.51 17.01 0.48
C ASN A 60 -21.68 15.72 0.58
N LYS A 61 -20.71 15.69 1.50
CA LYS A 61 -19.85 14.53 1.76
C LYS A 61 -20.56 13.36 2.47
N LYS A 62 -21.63 13.63 3.23
CA LYS A 62 -22.33 12.63 4.07
C LYS A 62 -23.40 11.83 3.31
N GLN A 63 -23.65 12.10 2.03
CA GLN A 63 -24.51 11.26 1.20
C GLN A 63 -23.75 9.99 0.78
N GLY A 64 -23.61 9.05 1.72
CA GLY A 64 -23.19 7.68 1.46
C GLY A 64 -24.33 6.84 0.88
N ALA A 65 -23.97 5.77 0.17
CA ALA A 65 -24.83 4.77 -0.45
C ALA A 65 -25.74 4.03 0.57
N GLY A 66 -26.74 4.71 1.12
CA GLY A 66 -27.91 4.07 1.68
C GLY A 66 -28.69 3.45 0.53
N GLY A 67 -29.00 2.15 0.65
CA GLY A 67 -29.62 1.33 -0.39
C GLY A 67 -30.69 2.09 -1.18
N ALA A 68 -30.64 1.92 -2.50
CA ALA A 68 -31.60 2.47 -3.43
C ALA A 68 -33.01 2.01 -3.04
N ARG A 69 -33.71 2.77 -2.19
CA ARG A 69 -35.17 2.75 -2.13
C ARG A 69 -35.64 3.09 -3.54
N ARG A 70 -36.35 2.16 -4.18
CA ARG A 70 -37.02 2.33 -5.48
C ARG A 70 -37.61 3.74 -5.55
N ARG A 71 -36.98 4.62 -6.32
CA ARG A 71 -37.45 5.99 -6.54
C ARG A 71 -38.47 5.94 -7.67
N GLY A 72 -39.66 6.50 -7.42
CA GLY A 72 -40.71 6.65 -8.43
C GLY A 72 -40.33 7.60 -9.57
N PRO A 73 -41.20 7.79 -10.59
CA PRO A 73 -40.86 8.34 -11.91
C PRO A 73 -40.46 9.84 -11.96
N GLN A 74 -40.24 10.52 -10.84
CA GLN A 74 -39.93 11.96 -10.77
C GLN A 74 -38.46 12.29 -10.39
N ALA A 75 -37.56 11.31 -10.31
CA ALA A 75 -36.20 11.49 -9.79
C ALA A 75 -35.10 11.81 -10.84
N ALA A 76 -35.44 12.38 -12.00
CA ALA A 76 -34.51 12.50 -13.14
C ALA A 76 -33.52 13.68 -13.10
N ASN A 77 -33.57 14.60 -12.12
CA ASN A 77 -32.84 15.89 -12.19
C ASN A 77 -32.00 16.29 -10.96
N LYS A 78 -31.56 15.35 -10.10
CA LYS A 78 -30.64 15.73 -8.99
C LYS A 78 -29.18 15.71 -9.47
N PRO A 79 -28.44 16.83 -9.38
CA PRO A 79 -27.04 16.88 -9.79
C PRO A 79 -26.20 15.91 -8.96
N SER A 80 -25.15 15.35 -9.57
CA SER A 80 -24.22 14.47 -8.89
C SER A 80 -23.57 15.18 -7.69
N PRO A 81 -23.10 14.45 -6.66
CA PRO A 81 -22.38 15.07 -5.54
C PRO A 81 -21.19 15.94 -5.98
N HIS A 82 -20.52 15.56 -7.08
CA HIS A 82 -19.44 16.34 -7.67
C HIS A 82 -19.92 17.66 -8.29
N GLU A 83 -21.00 17.64 -9.07
CA GLU A 83 -21.60 18.85 -9.65
C GLU A 83 -22.11 19.79 -8.56
N GLN A 84 -22.77 19.25 -7.53
CA GLN A 84 -23.26 20.06 -6.42
C GLN A 84 -22.10 20.72 -5.65
N ARG A 85 -20.95 20.06 -5.47
CA ARG A 85 -19.74 20.71 -4.91
C ARG A 85 -19.24 21.84 -5.79
N ARG A 86 -19.19 21.64 -7.12
CA ARG A 86 -18.79 22.70 -8.06
C ARG A 86 -19.72 23.91 -7.95
N HIS A 87 -21.04 23.70 -7.92
CA HIS A 87 -22.01 24.78 -7.77
C HIS A 87 -21.88 25.57 -6.46
N ILE A 88 -21.54 24.90 -5.35
CA ILE A 88 -21.32 25.59 -4.06
C ILE A 88 -20.10 26.52 -4.16
N ILE A 89 -18.99 26.01 -4.69
CA ILE A 89 -17.73 26.78 -4.83
C ILE A 89 -17.91 27.92 -5.82
N ASP A 90 -18.51 27.64 -6.98
CA ASP A 90 -18.77 28.62 -8.04
C ASP A 90 -19.65 29.77 -7.55
N ARG A 91 -20.73 29.46 -6.83
CA ARG A 91 -21.59 30.48 -6.22
C ARG A 91 -20.82 31.39 -5.25
N PHE A 92 -19.96 30.82 -4.41
CA PHE A 92 -19.16 31.59 -3.47
C PHE A 92 -18.17 32.51 -4.18
N ILE A 93 -17.45 31.99 -5.20
CA ILE A 93 -16.50 32.77 -6.01
C ILE A 93 -17.21 33.88 -6.79
N ALA A 94 -18.33 33.59 -7.45
CA ALA A 94 -19.11 34.57 -8.20
C ALA A 94 -19.62 35.70 -7.29
N ARG A 95 -20.05 35.36 -6.07
CA ARG A 95 -20.45 36.34 -5.07
C ARG A 95 -19.28 37.19 -4.60
N TRP A 96 -18.12 36.58 -4.34
CA TRP A 96 -16.89 37.33 -3.98
C TRP A 96 -16.53 38.36 -5.05
N LYS A 97 -16.46 37.96 -6.33
CA LYS A 97 -16.13 38.86 -7.44
C LYS A 97 -17.09 40.04 -7.55
N LYS A 98 -18.36 39.83 -7.21
CA LYS A 98 -19.42 40.85 -7.29
C LYS A 98 -19.43 41.81 -6.09
N GLU A 99 -19.28 41.29 -4.87
CA GLU A 99 -19.49 42.09 -3.66
C GLU A 99 -18.19 42.64 -3.06
N VAL A 100 -17.06 41.95 -3.24
CA VAL A 100 -15.76 42.28 -2.64
C VAL A 100 -14.81 42.85 -3.67
N GLY A 101 -14.59 42.10 -4.77
CA GLY A 101 -13.75 42.49 -5.89
C GLY A 101 -12.87 41.36 -6.42
N ASN A 102 -11.80 41.72 -7.11
CA ASN A 102 -11.00 40.78 -7.91
C ASN A 102 -9.85 40.11 -7.14
N ASP A 103 -9.53 40.56 -5.92
CA ASP A 103 -8.49 39.93 -5.10
C ASP A 103 -9.10 38.85 -4.19
N PHE A 104 -9.04 37.60 -4.65
CA PHE A 104 -9.55 36.43 -3.91
C PHE A 104 -8.51 35.78 -2.99
N TYR A 105 -7.27 36.27 -2.98
CA TYR A 105 -6.19 35.67 -2.20
C TYR A 105 -6.49 35.60 -0.68
N PRO A 106 -7.05 36.63 -0.04
CA PRO A 106 -7.37 36.59 1.40
C PRO A 106 -8.31 35.44 1.78
N ALA A 107 -9.28 35.11 0.93
CA ALA A 107 -10.16 33.97 1.14
C ALA A 107 -9.47 32.64 0.77
N LEU A 108 -8.80 32.58 -0.39
CA LEU A 108 -8.21 31.35 -0.91
C LEU A 108 -7.15 30.76 0.03
N ARG A 109 -6.34 31.60 0.69
CA ARG A 109 -5.33 31.12 1.67
C ARG A 109 -5.95 30.50 2.93
N LEU A 110 -7.19 30.86 3.29
CA LEU A 110 -7.95 30.22 4.38
C LEU A 110 -8.69 28.97 3.91
N ILE A 111 -9.10 28.92 2.64
CA ILE A 111 -9.73 27.75 2.01
C ILE A 111 -8.70 26.62 1.80
N LEU A 112 -7.48 26.96 1.35
CA LEU A 112 -6.36 26.05 1.07
C LEU A 112 -5.12 26.36 1.94
N PRO A 113 -5.21 26.26 3.28
CA PRO A 113 -4.14 26.68 4.19
C PRO A 113 -2.89 25.81 4.13
N ASP A 114 -2.98 24.57 3.64
CA ASP A 114 -1.85 23.68 3.36
C ASP A 114 -1.07 24.09 2.10
N LYS A 115 -1.63 24.97 1.28
CA LYS A 115 -1.05 25.54 0.06
C LYS A 115 -0.62 27.00 0.22
N ASP A 116 -0.96 27.65 1.32
CA ASP A 116 -0.37 28.94 1.71
C ASP A 116 1.13 28.76 1.99
N ARG A 117 1.94 29.54 1.28
CA ARG A 117 3.41 29.60 1.39
C ARG A 117 3.90 30.94 1.91
N ASP A 118 3.05 31.96 1.89
CA ASP A 118 3.43 33.30 2.30
C ASP A 118 3.34 33.44 3.82
N ARG A 119 2.43 32.69 4.45
CA ARG A 119 2.43 32.56 5.92
C ARG A 119 3.49 31.58 6.38
N GLY A 120 4.27 32.01 7.37
CA GLY A 120 5.15 31.14 8.14
C GLY A 120 4.42 29.96 8.83
N VAL A 121 5.19 29.03 9.38
CA VAL A 121 4.62 27.92 10.15
C VAL A 121 4.19 28.41 11.53
N TYR A 122 2.95 28.10 11.94
CA TYR A 122 2.46 28.50 13.27
C TYR A 122 3.20 27.85 14.46
N GLY A 123 3.91 26.73 14.24
CA GLY A 123 4.52 25.95 15.33
C GLY A 123 3.52 25.25 16.27
N LEU A 124 2.21 25.36 16.00
CA LEU A 124 1.15 24.80 16.83
C LEU A 124 0.67 23.44 16.31
N LYS A 125 0.62 22.45 17.20
CA LYS A 125 -0.03 21.15 17.00
C LYS A 125 -1.19 20.98 17.98
N GLU A 126 -1.97 19.92 17.83
CA GLU A 126 -3.18 19.65 18.62
C GLU A 126 -2.96 19.77 20.13
N ASN A 127 -1.87 19.19 20.66
CA ASN A 127 -1.56 19.28 22.10
C ASN A 127 -1.22 20.71 22.55
N ALA A 128 -0.51 21.49 21.73
CA ALA A 128 -0.18 22.88 22.06
C ALA A 128 -1.44 23.76 22.08
N ILE A 129 -2.30 23.60 21.07
CA ILE A 129 -3.61 24.29 21.00
C ILE A 129 -4.50 23.87 22.19
N GLY A 130 -4.53 22.58 22.53
CA GLY A 130 -5.29 22.07 23.68
C GLY A 130 -4.85 22.73 24.98
N LYS A 131 -3.53 22.84 25.22
CA LYS A 131 -2.98 23.55 26.39
C LYS A 131 -3.33 25.04 26.40
N LEU A 132 -3.24 25.71 25.24
CA LEU A 132 -3.63 27.12 25.10
C LEU A 132 -5.11 27.33 25.45
N LEU A 133 -6.00 26.50 24.92
CA LEU A 133 -7.45 26.58 25.20
C LEU A 133 -7.77 26.30 26.67
N VAL A 134 -7.13 25.30 27.29
CA VAL A 134 -7.29 25.01 28.73
C VAL A 134 -6.88 26.22 29.58
N LYS A 135 -5.76 26.88 29.22
CA LYS A 135 -5.26 28.08 29.90
C LYS A 135 -6.17 29.28 29.69
N LEU A 136 -6.62 29.51 28.45
CA LEU A 136 -7.49 30.61 28.06
C LEU A 136 -8.84 30.55 28.79
N MET A 137 -9.49 29.38 28.75
CA MET A 137 -10.79 29.15 29.40
C MET A 137 -10.67 28.87 30.90
N LYS A 138 -9.45 28.85 31.46
CA LYS A 138 -9.16 28.53 32.87
C LYS A 138 -9.81 27.21 33.32
N ILE A 139 -9.76 26.19 32.45
CA ILE A 139 -10.31 24.86 32.73
C ILE A 139 -9.30 24.10 33.60
N ASP A 140 -9.78 23.39 34.63
CA ASP A 140 -8.93 22.46 35.37
C ASP A 140 -8.48 21.31 34.45
N LYS A 141 -7.17 21.07 34.38
CA LYS A 141 -6.58 20.02 33.52
C LYS A 141 -7.09 18.62 33.82
N ASN A 142 -7.55 18.39 35.05
CA ASN A 142 -8.10 17.12 35.54
C ASN A 142 -9.62 17.03 35.40
N SER A 143 -10.30 18.12 35.03
CA SER A 143 -11.73 18.05 34.66
C SER A 143 -11.93 17.22 33.39
N GLU A 144 -13.15 16.69 33.19
CA GLU A 144 -13.49 15.89 32.01
C GLU A 144 -13.17 16.65 30.70
N ASP A 145 -13.55 17.92 30.62
CA ASP A 145 -13.30 18.77 29.45
C ASP A 145 -11.80 19.04 29.25
N GLY A 146 -11.05 19.30 30.32
CA GLY A 146 -9.59 19.52 30.27
C GLY A 146 -8.85 18.25 29.83
N TYR A 147 -9.24 17.10 30.35
CA TYR A 147 -8.70 15.80 29.97
C TYR A 147 -9.00 15.46 28.51
N ASN A 148 -10.24 15.70 28.05
CA ASN A 148 -10.67 15.43 26.67
C ASN A 148 -9.92 16.29 25.63
N LEU A 149 -9.57 17.54 25.94
CA LEU A 149 -8.75 18.39 25.05
C LEU A 149 -7.32 17.87 24.91
N LEU A 150 -6.72 17.42 26.01
CA LEU A 150 -5.35 16.90 26.03
C LEU A 150 -5.25 15.48 25.43
N HIS A 151 -6.31 14.68 25.57
CA HIS A 151 -6.40 13.28 25.12
C HIS A 151 -7.46 13.08 24.02
N TRP A 152 -7.55 14.02 23.09
CA TRP A 152 -8.60 14.11 22.05
C TRP A 152 -8.79 12.89 21.13
N LYS A 153 -7.80 11.98 21.09
CA LYS A 153 -7.88 10.74 20.31
C LYS A 153 -8.69 9.66 21.01
N LEU A 154 -8.78 9.69 22.34
CA LEU A 154 -9.52 8.71 23.12
C LEU A 154 -11.03 8.93 22.91
N PRO A 155 -11.83 7.87 22.78
CA PRO A 155 -13.29 7.97 22.84
C PRO A 155 -13.70 8.37 24.26
N GLY A 156 -14.53 9.43 24.37
CA GLY A 156 -15.10 9.83 25.65
C GLY A 156 -16.32 8.97 26.02
N HIS A 157 -16.79 9.06 27.27
CA HIS A 157 -17.90 8.26 27.79
C HIS A 157 -19.31 8.72 27.34
N THR A 158 -19.41 9.73 26.46
CA THR A 158 -20.68 10.34 25.99
C THR A 158 -20.70 10.49 24.46
N MET A 159 -21.62 11.29 23.89
CA MET A 159 -21.69 11.63 22.44
C MET A 159 -20.33 12.05 21.82
N ALA A 160 -19.40 12.48 22.68
CA ALA A 160 -17.93 12.47 22.54
C ALA A 160 -17.31 11.31 21.72
N ALA A 161 -17.86 10.10 21.75
CA ALA A 161 -17.36 8.95 21.00
C ALA A 161 -17.41 9.16 19.47
N ARG A 162 -18.34 9.98 18.96
CA ARG A 162 -18.45 10.29 17.52
C ARG A 162 -17.41 11.29 17.02
N LEU A 163 -16.80 12.08 17.91
CA LEU A 163 -15.78 13.10 17.59
C LEU A 163 -14.37 12.67 17.96
N ALA A 164 -14.20 11.46 18.50
CA ALA A 164 -12.90 10.89 18.81
C ALA A 164 -12.00 10.87 17.58
N GLY A 165 -10.79 11.41 17.68
CA GLY A 165 -9.89 11.54 16.53
C GLY A 165 -10.21 12.73 15.59
N ASP A 166 -11.13 13.63 15.94
CA ASP A 166 -11.25 14.97 15.36
C ASP A 166 -11.01 16.06 16.43
N PHE A 167 -9.75 16.50 16.57
CA PHE A 167 -9.36 17.49 17.57
C PHE A 167 -10.21 18.76 17.52
N ALA A 168 -10.44 19.32 16.33
CA ALA A 168 -11.22 20.54 16.19
C ALA A 168 -12.67 20.33 16.68
N GLY A 169 -13.27 19.17 16.37
CA GLY A 169 -14.59 18.80 16.88
C GLY A 169 -14.63 18.67 18.41
N ARG A 170 -13.58 18.13 19.03
CA ARG A 170 -13.42 18.09 20.49
C ARG A 170 -13.31 19.49 21.09
N CYS A 171 -12.56 20.39 20.45
CA CYS A 171 -12.50 21.79 20.85
C CYS A 171 -13.89 22.43 20.82
N PHE A 172 -14.65 22.23 19.73
CA PHE A 172 -16.01 22.75 19.61
C PHE A 172 -16.90 22.30 20.77
N GLU A 173 -16.92 21.00 21.09
CA GLU A 173 -17.74 20.43 22.17
C GLU A 173 -17.43 21.07 23.53
N VAL A 174 -16.15 21.28 23.84
CA VAL A 174 -15.73 21.89 25.11
C VAL A 174 -16.02 23.39 25.13
N ILE A 175 -15.69 24.09 24.04
CA ILE A 175 -15.86 25.53 23.91
C ILE A 175 -17.36 25.90 23.97
N SER A 176 -18.24 25.13 23.34
CA SER A 176 -19.69 25.41 23.30
C SER A 176 -20.38 25.36 24.67
N LYS A 177 -19.76 24.73 25.68
CA LYS A 177 -20.28 24.66 27.06
C LYS A 177 -19.91 25.89 27.89
N ARG A 178 -19.19 26.86 27.32
CA ARG A 178 -18.61 28.00 28.06
C ARG A 178 -19.29 29.31 27.66
N PRO A 179 -19.28 30.32 28.55
CA PRO A 179 -19.79 31.64 28.22
C PRO A 179 -18.94 32.25 27.10
N MET A 180 -19.57 32.39 25.93
CA MET A 180 -19.01 32.99 24.74
C MET A 180 -20.13 33.55 23.86
N ARG A 181 -19.80 34.15 22.73
CA ARG A 181 -20.80 34.64 21.76
C ARG A 181 -21.63 33.48 21.21
N THR A 182 -22.95 33.63 21.23
CA THR A 182 -23.89 32.69 20.61
C THR A 182 -24.10 32.99 19.13
N GLU A 183 -24.19 34.27 18.80
CA GLU A 183 -24.20 34.76 17.42
C GLU A 183 -22.80 34.76 16.82
N VAL A 184 -22.73 34.78 15.49
CA VAL A 184 -21.45 34.83 14.78
C VAL A 184 -20.70 36.13 15.07
N GLY A 185 -19.38 36.03 15.03
CA GLY A 185 -18.47 37.13 15.17
C GLY A 185 -18.58 38.18 14.06
N ASP A 186 -17.98 39.32 14.35
CA ASP A 186 -17.89 40.47 13.44
C ASP A 186 -16.58 40.49 12.64
N MET A 187 -15.66 39.56 12.91
CA MET A 187 -14.35 39.54 12.27
C MET A 187 -14.44 39.29 10.77
N THR A 188 -13.80 40.15 9.98
CA THR A 188 -13.65 39.95 8.53
C THR A 188 -12.55 38.95 8.20
N ILE A 189 -12.52 38.47 6.96
CA ILE A 189 -11.47 37.57 6.48
C ILE A 189 -10.08 38.25 6.55
N ALA A 190 -10.01 39.56 6.30
CA ALA A 190 -8.77 40.31 6.45
C ALA A 190 -8.28 40.35 7.91
N GLU A 191 -9.16 40.68 8.87
CA GLU A 191 -8.83 40.68 10.29
C GLU A 191 -8.41 39.28 10.79
N VAL A 192 -9.07 38.22 10.32
CA VAL A 192 -8.65 36.84 10.66
C VAL A 192 -7.26 36.52 10.09
N ASN A 193 -6.96 36.96 8.87
CA ASN A 193 -5.64 36.76 8.28
C ASN A 193 -4.56 37.51 9.04
N GLU A 194 -4.80 38.76 9.44
CA GLU A 194 -3.89 39.55 10.27
C GLU A 194 -3.53 38.83 11.57
N GLN A 195 -4.55 38.37 12.31
CA GLN A 195 -4.34 37.65 13.57
C GLN A 195 -3.59 36.32 13.35
N LEU A 196 -3.83 35.63 12.23
CA LEU A 196 -3.07 34.42 11.88
C LEU A 196 -1.63 34.74 11.44
N ASP A 197 -1.39 35.87 10.78
CA ASP A 197 -0.04 36.33 10.45
C ASP A 197 0.73 36.71 11.74
N ASN A 198 0.09 37.38 12.70
CA ASN A 198 0.61 37.60 14.05
C ASN A 198 0.91 36.29 14.79
N LEU A 199 0.03 35.30 14.67
CA LEU A 199 0.23 33.97 15.26
C LEU A 199 1.47 33.28 14.68
N ALA A 200 1.66 33.37 13.35
CA ALA A 200 2.81 32.79 12.66
C ALA A 200 4.14 33.51 12.96
N ALA A 201 4.09 34.82 13.25
CA ALA A 201 5.24 35.63 13.66
C ALA A 201 5.58 35.48 15.17
N SER A 202 4.69 34.89 15.96
CA SER A 202 4.84 34.83 17.43
C SER A 202 6.08 34.05 17.87
N ALA A 203 6.78 34.56 18.88
CA ALA A 203 8.00 33.97 19.42
C ALA A 203 7.76 32.99 20.59
N GLY A 204 6.54 32.93 21.13
CA GLY A 204 6.26 32.10 22.31
C GLY A 204 4.78 31.95 22.70
N GLU A 205 4.52 31.11 23.71
CA GLU A 205 3.16 30.74 24.15
C GLU A 205 2.32 31.94 24.63
N SER A 206 2.95 32.96 25.22
CA SER A 206 2.27 34.16 25.73
C SER A 206 1.64 35.00 24.61
N GLU A 207 2.36 35.22 23.52
CA GLU A 207 1.86 35.93 22.34
C GLU A 207 0.77 35.12 21.63
N ASN A 208 0.99 33.80 21.49
CA ASN A 208 -0.03 32.89 20.99
C ASN A 208 -1.33 32.99 21.81
N LEU A 209 -1.23 33.05 23.14
CA LEU A 209 -2.39 33.19 24.01
C LEU A 209 -3.15 34.50 23.78
N ARG A 210 -2.44 35.63 23.58
CA ARG A 210 -3.06 36.93 23.29
C ARG A 210 -3.86 36.89 21.97
N VAL A 211 -3.30 36.28 20.94
CA VAL A 211 -4.00 36.11 19.65
C VAL A 211 -5.23 35.22 19.81
N PHE A 212 -5.12 34.10 20.53
CA PHE A 212 -6.26 33.22 20.82
C PHE A 212 -7.34 33.90 21.67
N GLU A 213 -6.97 34.82 22.57
CA GLU A 213 -7.91 35.63 23.35
C GLU A 213 -8.73 36.58 22.47
N VAL A 214 -8.10 37.22 21.48
CA VAL A 214 -8.82 38.03 20.46
C VAL A 214 -9.85 37.18 19.74
N PHE A 215 -9.45 36.00 19.25
CA PHE A 215 -10.37 35.08 18.57
C PHE A 215 -11.51 34.63 19.50
N TYR A 216 -11.20 34.22 20.73
CA TYR A 216 -12.20 33.74 21.67
C TYR A 216 -13.24 34.80 22.05
N ASN A 217 -12.84 36.07 22.16
CA ASN A 217 -13.74 37.16 22.51
C ASN A 217 -14.61 37.64 21.33
N ARG A 218 -14.13 37.52 20.10
CA ARG A 218 -14.84 37.99 18.90
C ARG A 218 -15.59 36.90 18.14
N MET A 219 -15.29 35.62 18.33
CA MET A 219 -15.88 34.50 17.59
C MET A 219 -16.81 33.64 18.46
N ASN A 220 -17.72 32.92 17.82
CA ASN A 220 -18.49 31.83 18.43
C ASN A 220 -17.74 30.47 18.37
N ALA A 221 -18.32 29.44 18.94
CA ALA A 221 -17.71 28.10 19.00
C ALA A 221 -17.43 27.51 17.60
N GLU A 222 -18.34 27.72 16.63
CA GLU A 222 -18.23 27.16 15.28
C GLU A 222 -17.15 27.86 14.46
N GLU A 223 -16.99 29.16 14.63
CA GLU A 223 -15.88 29.93 14.05
C GLU A 223 -14.53 29.43 14.55
N LEU A 224 -14.39 29.22 15.86
CA LEU A 224 -13.16 28.67 16.45
C LEU A 224 -12.88 27.25 15.98
N LEU A 225 -13.91 26.42 15.76
CA LEU A 225 -13.77 25.10 15.16
C LEU A 225 -13.09 25.17 13.79
N TRP A 226 -13.56 26.06 12.92
CA TRP A 226 -13.00 26.23 11.58
C TRP A 226 -11.62 26.90 11.62
N LEU A 227 -11.42 27.88 12.49
CA LEU A 227 -10.12 28.49 12.72
C LEU A 227 -9.06 27.46 13.13
N ILE A 228 -9.38 26.56 14.06
CA ILE A 228 -8.47 25.49 14.49
C ILE A 228 -8.13 24.55 13.31
N ARG A 229 -9.10 24.26 12.42
CA ARG A 229 -8.84 23.49 11.20
C ARG A 229 -7.90 24.22 10.23
N ILE A 230 -8.02 25.54 10.12
CA ILE A 230 -7.12 26.39 9.32
C ILE A 230 -5.71 26.38 9.91
N ILE A 231 -5.56 26.58 11.23
CA ILE A 231 -4.26 26.58 11.92
C ILE A 231 -3.57 25.22 11.77
N LEU A 232 -4.30 24.13 11.94
CA LEU A 232 -3.79 22.76 11.74
C LEU A 232 -3.59 22.40 10.26
N LYS A 233 -4.03 23.26 9.33
CA LYS A 233 -4.02 23.05 7.88
C LYS A 233 -4.76 21.76 7.46
N GLN A 234 -5.88 21.47 8.10
CA GLN A 234 -6.68 20.25 7.92
C GLN A 234 -8.16 20.57 7.63
N MET A 235 -8.44 21.15 6.46
CA MET A 235 -9.77 21.70 6.17
C MET A 235 -10.90 20.67 5.98
N LYS A 236 -10.62 19.39 5.71
CA LYS A 236 -11.63 18.30 5.63
C LYS A 236 -12.90 18.57 4.78
N VAL A 237 -12.95 19.62 3.97
CA VAL A 237 -14.16 20.06 3.23
C VAL A 237 -14.53 19.20 2.02
N GLY A 238 -13.71 18.24 1.60
CA GLY A 238 -14.10 17.28 0.55
C GLY A 238 -14.11 17.83 -0.88
N ALA A 239 -13.64 19.07 -1.06
CA ALA A 239 -13.19 19.62 -2.34
C ALA A 239 -11.67 19.41 -2.47
N THR A 240 -11.19 19.21 -3.71
CA THR A 240 -9.76 19.15 -4.00
C THR A 240 -9.24 20.53 -4.36
N GLU A 241 -7.94 20.78 -4.16
CA GLU A 241 -7.29 22.03 -4.59
C GLU A 241 -7.55 22.32 -6.06
N ARG A 242 -7.40 21.29 -6.91
CA ARG A 242 -7.65 21.34 -8.35
C ARG A 242 -9.04 21.86 -8.65
N THR A 243 -10.07 21.31 -8.00
CA THR A 243 -11.46 21.76 -8.21
C THR A 243 -11.66 23.24 -7.86
N ILE A 244 -11.01 23.73 -6.80
CA ILE A 244 -11.15 25.13 -6.38
C ILE A 244 -10.39 26.06 -7.33
N LEU A 245 -9.17 25.70 -7.70
CA LEU A 245 -8.35 26.47 -8.64
C LEU A 245 -8.98 26.51 -10.03
N ASP A 246 -9.49 25.39 -10.54
CA ASP A 246 -10.17 25.30 -11.85
C ASP A 246 -11.45 26.16 -11.91
N LEU A 247 -12.15 26.31 -10.78
CA LEU A 247 -13.35 27.15 -10.68
C LEU A 247 -13.02 28.63 -10.51
N TRP A 248 -11.85 28.96 -9.95
CA TRP A 248 -11.34 30.33 -9.97
C TRP A 248 -10.91 30.71 -11.40
N HIS A 249 -10.11 29.85 -12.03
CA HIS A 249 -9.60 30.03 -13.38
C HIS A 249 -9.26 28.67 -14.04
N PRO A 250 -9.58 28.43 -15.33
CA PRO A 250 -9.22 27.20 -16.03
C PRO A 250 -7.71 26.87 -16.02
N ASP A 251 -6.85 27.88 -15.99
CA ASP A 251 -5.39 27.74 -15.92
C ASP A 251 -4.82 27.80 -14.50
N GLY A 252 -5.69 27.85 -13.47
CA GLY A 252 -5.28 28.00 -12.07
C GLY A 252 -4.39 26.87 -11.58
N GLU A 253 -4.70 25.61 -11.94
CA GLU A 253 -3.86 24.44 -11.60
C GLU A 253 -2.48 24.52 -12.28
N ALA A 254 -2.44 24.95 -13.54
CA ALA A 254 -1.20 25.04 -14.30
C ALA A 254 -0.25 26.09 -13.69
N LEU A 255 -0.76 27.32 -13.46
CA LEU A 255 0.03 28.38 -12.85
C LEU A 255 0.45 28.03 -11.41
N PHE A 256 -0.42 27.39 -10.63
CA PHE A 256 -0.05 26.94 -9.29
C PHE A 256 1.07 25.89 -9.33
N SER A 257 1.03 24.97 -10.29
CA SER A 257 2.05 23.92 -10.44
C SER A 257 3.42 24.50 -10.81
N VAL A 258 3.45 25.64 -11.49
CA VAL A 258 4.67 26.35 -11.91
C VAL A 258 5.23 27.25 -10.82
N THR A 259 4.36 27.90 -10.06
CA THR A 259 4.74 29.00 -9.14
C THR A 259 4.65 28.64 -7.67
N SER A 260 3.91 27.57 -7.35
CA SER A 260 3.57 27.14 -5.98
C SER A 260 2.98 28.25 -5.11
N SER A 261 2.38 29.28 -5.72
CA SER A 261 1.90 30.49 -5.03
C SER A 261 0.40 30.70 -5.30
N LEU A 262 -0.41 30.62 -4.23
CA LEU A 262 -1.83 30.96 -4.31
C LEU A 262 -2.06 32.44 -4.64
N ARG A 263 -1.17 33.32 -4.17
CA ARG A 263 -1.22 34.76 -4.43
C ARG A 263 -1.13 35.05 -5.91
N ARG A 264 -0.12 34.50 -6.59
CA ARG A 264 0.06 34.69 -8.03
C ARG A 264 -1.13 34.16 -8.82
N VAL A 265 -1.66 33.00 -8.44
CA VAL A 265 -2.88 32.46 -9.07
C VAL A 265 -4.06 33.41 -8.92
N CYS A 266 -4.28 34.00 -7.74
CA CYS A 266 -5.35 34.97 -7.56
C CYS A 266 -5.11 36.28 -8.32
N TRP A 267 -3.86 36.74 -8.39
CA TRP A 267 -3.54 38.07 -8.93
C TRP A 267 -3.33 38.10 -10.44
N GLU A 268 -2.74 37.07 -11.03
CA GLU A 268 -2.51 36.99 -12.47
C GLU A 268 -3.74 36.44 -13.21
N LEU A 269 -4.55 35.61 -12.54
CA LEU A 269 -5.72 34.94 -13.15
C LEU A 269 -7.06 35.42 -12.58
N TYR A 270 -7.17 36.71 -12.22
CA TYR A 270 -8.43 37.24 -11.70
C TYR A 270 -9.53 37.31 -12.76
N ASP A 271 -9.15 37.55 -14.02
CA ASP A 271 -10.06 37.57 -15.16
C ASP A 271 -10.13 36.18 -15.80
N SER A 272 -11.28 35.53 -15.65
CA SER A 272 -11.54 34.18 -16.19
C SER A 272 -11.65 34.11 -17.72
N SER A 273 -11.70 35.25 -18.40
CA SER A 273 -11.75 35.30 -19.86
C SER A 273 -10.37 35.28 -20.51
N ILE A 274 -9.31 35.58 -19.76
CA ILE A 274 -7.94 35.66 -20.26
C ILE A 274 -7.23 34.35 -19.98
N ARG A 275 -6.81 33.64 -21.02
CA ARG A 275 -6.04 32.40 -20.89
C ARG A 275 -4.55 32.71 -20.88
N LEU A 276 -3.78 31.94 -20.13
CA LEU A 276 -2.32 32.03 -20.17
C LEU A 276 -1.80 31.55 -21.52
N GLU A 277 -0.80 32.26 -22.05
CA GLU A 277 -0.06 31.76 -23.20
C GLU A 277 0.80 30.55 -22.81
N GLN A 278 1.14 29.67 -23.76
CA GLN A 278 1.93 28.46 -23.46
C GLN A 278 3.29 28.79 -22.81
N GLU A 279 3.89 29.93 -23.16
CA GLU A 279 5.16 30.39 -22.59
C GLU A 279 5.03 30.83 -21.12
N GLU A 280 3.87 31.35 -20.72
CA GLU A 280 3.59 31.80 -19.34
C GLU A 280 3.29 30.64 -18.38
N THR A 281 3.01 29.46 -18.93
CA THR A 281 2.86 28.20 -18.18
C THR A 281 4.19 27.46 -17.96
N GLY A 282 5.30 28.07 -18.35
CA GLY A 282 6.65 27.53 -18.21
C GLY A 282 7.29 27.76 -16.84
N ILE A 283 8.23 26.92 -16.44
CA ILE A 283 9.02 27.17 -15.23
C ILE A 283 9.94 28.38 -15.41
N ALA A 284 10.04 29.21 -14.38
CA ALA A 284 10.89 30.39 -14.35
C ALA A 284 12.06 30.23 -13.38
N ILE A 285 13.17 30.88 -13.69
CA ILE A 285 14.33 30.93 -12.80
C ILE A 285 13.97 31.65 -11.50
N MET A 286 14.55 31.22 -10.38
CA MET A 286 14.27 31.75 -9.04
C MET A 286 12.80 31.71 -8.59
N GLN A 287 11.97 30.85 -9.18
CA GLN A 287 10.58 30.62 -8.75
C GLN A 287 10.34 29.14 -8.47
N CYS A 288 9.61 28.83 -7.41
CA CYS A 288 9.41 27.44 -7.01
C CYS A 288 8.28 26.75 -7.77
N PHE A 289 8.55 25.60 -8.40
CA PHE A 289 7.52 24.76 -9.01
C PHE A 289 7.21 23.49 -8.19
N GLN A 290 6.16 22.78 -8.57
CA GLN A 290 5.81 21.47 -8.02
C GLN A 290 6.45 20.35 -8.86
N PRO A 291 7.37 19.55 -8.29
CA PRO A 291 8.13 18.57 -9.07
C PRO A 291 7.25 17.40 -9.57
N GLN A 292 7.72 16.72 -10.63
CA GLN A 292 7.12 15.49 -11.14
C GLN A 292 7.21 14.38 -10.09
N LEU A 293 6.18 13.53 -10.04
CA LEU A 293 6.05 12.49 -9.04
C LEU A 293 6.03 11.11 -9.68
N ALA A 294 6.77 10.17 -9.09
CA ALA A 294 6.70 8.78 -9.51
C ALA A 294 5.35 8.15 -9.10
N GLN A 295 4.70 7.49 -10.06
CA GLN A 295 3.51 6.69 -9.86
C GLN A 295 3.86 5.39 -9.14
N PHE A 296 2.96 4.96 -8.26
CA PHE A 296 3.05 3.66 -7.62
C PHE A 296 2.16 2.69 -8.37
N GLN A 297 2.71 1.53 -8.74
CA GLN A 297 1.92 0.41 -9.21
C GLN A 297 2.21 -0.80 -8.30
N MET A 298 1.19 -1.60 -8.02
CA MET A 298 1.31 -2.94 -7.41
C MET A 298 1.17 -3.93 -8.56
N PRO A 299 2.23 -4.23 -9.32
CA PRO A 299 2.08 -5.00 -10.53
C PRO A 299 2.06 -6.49 -10.17
N ALA A 300 1.33 -7.26 -10.96
CA ALA A 300 1.43 -8.72 -10.95
C ALA A 300 2.80 -9.20 -11.52
N SER A 301 3.50 -8.39 -12.33
CA SER A 301 4.80 -8.73 -12.94
C SER A 301 5.64 -7.51 -13.35
N PHE A 302 6.96 -7.68 -13.50
CA PHE A 302 7.87 -6.66 -14.04
C PHE A 302 7.52 -6.25 -15.47
N GLN A 303 7.05 -7.19 -16.29
CA GLN A 303 6.71 -6.96 -17.69
C GLN A 303 5.62 -5.89 -17.83
N ARG A 304 4.58 -5.94 -16.99
CA ARG A 304 3.49 -4.97 -17.03
C ARG A 304 3.93 -3.56 -16.65
N MET A 305 4.94 -3.41 -15.78
CA MET A 305 5.51 -2.09 -15.51
C MET A 305 6.29 -1.55 -16.70
N ILE A 306 6.99 -2.42 -17.43
CA ILE A 306 7.73 -2.03 -18.62
C ILE A 306 6.76 -1.58 -19.71
N GLU A 307 5.66 -2.31 -19.94
CA GLU A 307 4.62 -1.91 -20.89
C GLU A 307 4.04 -0.51 -20.60
N LEU A 308 3.87 -0.15 -19.32
CA LEU A 308 3.39 1.17 -18.91
C LEU A 308 4.38 2.30 -19.25
N LEU A 309 5.69 2.03 -19.26
CA LEU A 309 6.72 3.00 -19.66
C LEU A 309 6.73 3.25 -21.19
N GLY A 310 5.90 2.52 -21.94
CA GLY A 310 5.72 2.65 -23.38
C GLY A 310 7.00 2.48 -24.20
N PRO A 311 7.80 1.40 -24.01
CA PRO A 311 8.84 1.05 -24.96
C PRO A 311 8.23 0.72 -26.33
N THR A 312 8.89 1.10 -27.39
CA THR A 312 8.49 0.78 -28.78
C THR A 312 9.49 -0.20 -29.39
N GLU A 313 9.15 -0.81 -30.53
CA GLU A 313 10.10 -1.67 -31.25
C GLU A 313 11.36 -0.89 -31.69
N GLU A 314 11.20 0.39 -32.02
CA GLU A 314 12.29 1.29 -32.43
C GLU A 314 13.12 1.81 -31.24
N ASP A 315 12.52 1.96 -30.05
CA ASP A 315 13.19 2.40 -28.82
C ASP A 315 12.70 1.56 -27.62
N PRO A 316 13.23 0.34 -27.45
CA PRO A 316 12.81 -0.58 -26.40
C PRO A 316 13.35 -0.22 -25.02
N GLU A 317 14.12 0.87 -24.91
CA GLU A 317 14.84 1.23 -23.69
C GLU A 317 13.94 1.83 -22.61
N PHE A 318 14.26 1.51 -21.36
CA PHE A 318 13.85 2.25 -20.18
C PHE A 318 15.05 2.42 -19.25
N TRP A 319 14.98 3.41 -18.36
CA TRP A 319 16.05 3.71 -17.41
C TRP A 319 15.68 3.21 -16.02
N ILE A 320 16.67 2.67 -15.32
CA ILE A 320 16.56 2.21 -13.95
C ILE A 320 17.51 3.06 -13.11
N GLU A 321 16.94 3.78 -12.14
CA GLU A 321 17.68 4.57 -11.17
C GLU A 321 17.47 4.01 -9.76
N GLU A 322 18.49 4.10 -8.91
CA GLU A 322 18.32 3.87 -7.48
C GLU A 322 17.36 4.93 -6.90
N LYS A 323 16.36 4.50 -6.13
CA LYS A 323 15.50 5.41 -5.40
C LYS A 323 16.21 5.86 -4.13
N LEU A 324 16.80 7.04 -4.19
CA LEU A 324 17.48 7.67 -3.06
C LEU A 324 16.51 7.96 -1.91
N ASP A 325 16.99 7.73 -0.69
CA ASP A 325 16.28 7.91 0.58
C ASP A 325 16.69 9.24 1.24
N GLY A 326 16.34 10.36 0.59
CA GLY A 326 16.73 11.70 1.03
C GLY A 326 15.56 12.69 1.09
N GLU A 327 15.90 13.97 0.97
CA GLU A 327 14.93 15.04 0.77
C GLU A 327 15.02 15.59 -0.66
N ARG A 328 13.94 15.42 -1.43
CA ARG A 328 13.78 16.03 -2.76
C ARG A 328 14.05 17.53 -2.71
N MET A 329 14.99 18.00 -3.54
CA MET A 329 15.45 19.37 -3.58
C MET A 329 15.57 19.85 -5.02
N GLN A 330 15.00 21.02 -5.30
CA GLN A 330 15.29 21.74 -6.54
C GLN A 330 16.29 22.86 -6.23
N MET A 331 17.29 23.01 -7.08
CA MET A 331 18.32 24.05 -6.97
C MET A 331 18.23 24.98 -8.17
N HIS A 332 18.00 26.26 -7.92
CA HIS A 332 18.03 27.30 -8.93
C HIS A 332 19.34 28.06 -8.81
N MET A 333 19.98 28.36 -9.93
CA MET A 333 21.20 29.16 -9.97
C MET A 333 21.10 30.18 -11.08
N THR A 334 21.49 31.43 -10.80
CA THR A 334 21.62 32.49 -11.80
C THR A 334 22.91 33.28 -11.58
N ALA A 335 23.45 33.81 -12.67
CA ALA A 335 24.54 34.77 -12.63
C ALA A 335 24.01 36.11 -12.10
N ASP A 336 24.66 36.64 -11.07
CA ASP A 336 24.33 37.91 -10.47
C ASP A 336 25.64 38.59 -10.05
N PRO A 337 26.11 39.60 -10.83
CA PRO A 337 27.34 40.31 -10.51
C PRO A 337 27.31 41.06 -9.16
N SER A 338 26.13 41.39 -8.66
CA SER A 338 25.96 42.07 -7.37
C SER A 338 26.08 41.11 -6.18
N HIS A 339 25.88 39.81 -6.41
CA HIS A 339 25.93 38.79 -5.36
C HIS A 339 27.37 38.30 -5.11
N PRO A 340 27.82 38.12 -3.85
CA PRO A 340 29.15 37.60 -3.55
C PRO A 340 29.44 36.25 -4.24
N GLY A 341 30.51 36.22 -5.05
CA GLY A 341 30.86 35.08 -5.88
C GLY A 341 30.15 35.01 -7.24
N GLY A 342 29.43 36.07 -7.65
CA GLY A 342 28.88 36.26 -8.99
C GLY A 342 27.70 35.37 -9.35
N ARG A 343 27.19 34.57 -8.40
CA ARG A 343 26.11 33.61 -8.61
C ARG A 343 25.23 33.51 -7.36
N LYS A 344 23.92 33.58 -7.57
CA LYS A 344 22.88 33.42 -6.56
C LYS A 344 22.25 32.04 -6.68
N PHE A 345 21.99 31.41 -5.53
CA PHE A 345 21.38 30.09 -5.42
C PHE A 345 20.12 30.14 -4.57
N LEU A 346 19.10 29.37 -4.94
CA LEU A 346 17.92 29.12 -4.12
C LEU A 346 17.60 27.63 -4.10
N PHE A 347 17.17 27.14 -2.94
CA PHE A 347 16.86 25.73 -2.70
C PHE A 347 15.45 25.57 -2.16
N TRP A 348 14.63 24.79 -2.85
CA TRP A 348 13.29 24.44 -2.36
C TRP A 348 13.09 22.94 -2.26
N SER A 349 12.48 22.54 -1.15
CA SER A 349 11.98 21.17 -0.99
C SER A 349 10.77 20.93 -1.89
N ARG A 350 10.40 19.65 -2.07
CA ARG A 350 9.15 19.23 -2.74
C ARG A 350 7.89 20.00 -2.32
N LYS A 351 7.79 20.46 -1.07
CA LYS A 351 6.62 21.20 -0.57
C LYS A 351 6.75 22.72 -0.74
N ALA A 352 7.70 23.18 -1.57
CA ALA A 352 8.02 24.58 -1.77
C ALA A 352 8.50 25.32 -0.50
N LYS A 353 9.06 24.59 0.48
CA LYS A 353 9.73 25.21 1.62
C LYS A 353 11.15 25.59 1.24
N ASP A 354 11.54 26.83 1.53
CA ASP A 354 12.88 27.37 1.31
C ASP A 354 13.90 26.78 2.30
N TYR A 355 14.99 26.25 1.76
CA TYR A 355 16.15 25.70 2.48
C TYR A 355 17.47 26.41 2.11
N THR A 356 17.40 27.55 1.45
CA THR A 356 18.57 28.34 1.04
C THR A 356 19.43 28.73 2.24
N TYR A 357 18.81 29.05 3.38
CA TYR A 357 19.54 29.35 4.64
C TYR A 357 20.42 28.19 5.14
N LEU A 358 20.16 26.97 4.69
CA LEU A 358 20.88 25.77 5.10
C LEU A 358 21.97 25.39 4.08
N TYR A 359 21.63 25.36 2.79
CA TYR A 359 22.54 24.91 1.73
C TYR A 359 23.39 26.04 1.13
N GLY A 360 23.06 27.29 1.44
CA GLY A 360 23.78 28.51 1.07
C GLY A 360 23.18 29.25 -0.11
N ASN A 361 23.35 30.58 -0.13
CA ASN A 361 22.78 31.45 -1.17
C ASN A 361 23.80 31.86 -2.27
N GLY A 362 25.08 31.53 -2.10
CA GLY A 362 26.17 31.99 -2.97
C GLY A 362 27.42 31.10 -2.88
N LEU A 363 28.37 31.31 -3.81
CA LEU A 363 29.64 30.55 -3.85
C LEU A 363 30.65 30.99 -2.77
N GLN A 364 30.46 32.16 -2.17
CA GLN A 364 31.29 32.72 -1.11
C GLN A 364 30.57 32.78 0.24
N ASP A 365 29.45 32.07 0.37
CA ASP A 365 28.70 31.99 1.61
C ASP A 365 29.42 31.06 2.61
N GLU A 366 30.05 31.63 3.63
CA GLU A 366 30.78 30.87 4.65
C GLU A 366 29.86 29.98 5.49
N ASN A 367 28.61 30.38 5.67
CA ASN A 367 27.58 29.64 6.41
C ASN A 367 26.84 28.64 5.52
N SER A 368 27.38 28.29 4.35
CA SER A 368 26.80 27.32 3.44
C SER A 368 27.19 25.88 3.81
N ALA A 369 26.21 24.97 3.82
CA ALA A 369 26.51 23.53 3.90
C ALA A 369 26.89 22.91 2.54
N LEU A 370 26.68 23.60 1.41
CA LEU A 370 26.85 23.02 0.07
C LEU A 370 27.48 23.99 -0.95
N THR A 371 26.82 25.12 -1.24
CA THR A 371 27.19 26.05 -2.34
C THR A 371 28.65 26.52 -2.32
N ARG A 372 29.27 26.71 -1.13
CA ARG A 372 30.68 27.12 -1.01
C ARG A 372 31.66 26.12 -1.66
N HIS A 373 31.25 24.86 -1.80
CA HIS A 373 32.03 23.78 -2.42
C HIS A 373 31.79 23.65 -3.93
N LEU A 374 30.84 24.40 -4.51
CA LEU A 374 30.39 24.23 -5.90
C LEU A 374 31.09 25.13 -6.93
N LYS A 375 32.20 25.79 -6.55
CA LYS A 375 32.90 26.75 -7.41
C LYS A 375 33.32 26.18 -8.77
N LYS A 376 33.68 24.90 -8.81
CA LYS A 376 34.14 24.20 -10.03
C LYS A 376 33.07 23.27 -10.65
N SER A 377 31.86 23.27 -10.10
CA SER A 377 30.82 22.28 -10.46
C SER A 377 30.04 22.63 -11.72
N PHE A 378 30.18 23.82 -12.28
CA PHE A 378 29.41 24.25 -13.44
C PHE A 378 30.35 24.60 -14.59
N ALA A 379 29.98 24.23 -15.81
CA ALA A 379 30.73 24.61 -17.00
C ALA A 379 30.76 26.15 -17.17
N SER A 380 31.79 26.67 -17.84
CA SER A 380 32.04 28.11 -17.97
C SER A 380 30.94 28.84 -18.75
N ASN A 381 30.26 28.15 -19.65
CA ASN A 381 29.16 28.67 -20.46
C ASN A 381 27.80 28.64 -19.75
N VAL A 382 27.71 28.18 -18.50
CA VAL A 382 26.46 28.12 -17.74
C VAL A 382 26.26 29.42 -16.96
N ARG A 383 25.21 30.17 -17.33
CA ARG A 383 24.76 31.39 -16.65
C ARG A 383 23.65 31.12 -15.65
N ASN A 384 22.64 30.35 -16.04
CA ASN A 384 21.53 29.99 -15.17
C ASN A 384 21.03 28.59 -15.45
N LEU A 385 20.51 27.93 -14.41
CA LEU A 385 19.94 26.60 -14.51
C LEU A 385 18.98 26.27 -13.37
N ILE A 386 18.19 25.22 -13.58
CA ILE A 386 17.34 24.58 -12.57
C ILE A 386 17.69 23.09 -12.54
N LEU A 387 18.17 22.61 -11.41
CA LEU A 387 18.43 21.18 -11.17
C LEU A 387 17.34 20.58 -10.27
N ASP A 388 16.97 19.34 -10.56
CA ASP A 388 16.08 18.54 -9.74
C ASP A 388 16.84 17.29 -9.27
N GLY A 389 16.88 17.10 -7.94
CA GLY A 389 17.71 16.09 -7.32
C GLY A 389 17.22 15.67 -5.95
N GLU A 390 17.92 14.72 -5.33
CA GLU A 390 17.71 14.32 -3.95
C GLU A 390 18.90 14.77 -3.10
N MET A 391 18.62 15.47 -2.00
CA MET A 391 19.63 15.78 -1.00
C MET A 391 19.71 14.63 0.00
N ILE A 392 20.88 14.01 0.12
CA ILE A 392 21.13 12.85 0.99
C ILE A 392 22.19 13.18 2.04
N THR A 393 22.18 12.45 3.14
CA THR A 393 23.26 12.50 4.13
C THR A 393 24.31 11.46 3.77
N TRP A 394 25.57 11.86 3.70
CA TRP A 394 26.71 10.98 3.44
C TRP A 394 27.59 10.87 4.68
N ASP A 395 27.94 9.64 5.04
CA ASP A 395 28.90 9.33 6.08
C ASP A 395 30.29 9.23 5.47
N MET A 396 31.20 10.12 5.89
CA MET A 396 32.56 10.19 5.34
C MET A 396 33.47 9.06 5.80
N ASP A 397 33.16 8.43 6.94
CA ASP A 397 34.00 7.41 7.56
C ASP A 397 33.70 6.02 6.96
N THR A 398 32.42 5.75 6.74
CA THR A 398 31.94 4.49 6.16
C THR A 398 31.71 4.54 4.66
N ASP A 399 31.79 5.73 4.06
CA ASP A 399 31.56 6.04 2.65
C ASP A 399 30.21 5.53 2.12
N LYS A 400 29.15 5.80 2.90
CA LYS A 400 27.80 5.31 2.64
C LYS A 400 26.74 6.37 2.88
N ILE A 401 25.59 6.17 2.25
CA ILE A 401 24.38 6.96 2.50
C ILE A 401 23.85 6.62 3.89
N VAL A 402 23.56 7.65 4.68
CA VAL A 402 22.93 7.52 6.01
C VAL A 402 21.41 7.51 5.84
N PRO A 403 20.67 6.73 6.66
CA PRO A 403 19.21 6.72 6.62
C PRO A 403 18.56 8.10 6.79
N PHE A 404 17.36 8.24 6.24
CA PHE A 404 16.53 9.45 6.31
C PHE A 404 16.37 10.04 7.72
N GLY A 405 16.35 11.37 7.82
CA GLY A 405 16.06 12.12 9.04
C GLY A 405 17.27 12.82 9.69
N THR A 406 18.49 12.55 9.20
CA THR A 406 19.74 13.13 9.71
C THR A 406 20.20 14.39 8.97
N LEU A 407 19.56 14.71 7.83
CA LEU A 407 20.04 15.72 6.87
C LEU A 407 20.19 17.12 7.46
N LYS A 408 19.20 17.57 8.24
CA LYS A 408 19.27 18.89 8.88
C LYS A 408 20.45 18.97 9.86
N THR A 409 20.66 17.93 10.66
CA THR A 409 21.76 17.87 11.63
C THR A 409 23.11 17.85 10.92
N ALA A 410 23.24 17.03 9.87
CA ALA A 410 24.44 16.97 9.04
C ALA A 410 24.76 18.32 8.38
N ALA A 411 23.75 18.99 7.82
CA ALA A 411 23.93 20.29 7.19
C ALA A 411 24.32 21.38 8.22
N LEU A 412 23.67 21.44 9.38
CA LEU A 412 24.05 22.36 10.46
C LEU A 412 25.48 22.11 10.96
N SER A 413 25.89 20.85 11.09
CA SER A 413 27.25 20.48 11.47
C SER A 413 28.27 20.92 10.41
N GLU A 414 27.95 20.74 9.13
CA GLU A 414 28.80 21.21 8.02
C GLU A 414 28.93 22.74 8.00
N GLN A 415 27.85 23.50 8.25
CA GLN A 415 27.92 24.96 8.36
C GLN A 415 28.92 25.41 9.45
N GLN A 416 28.99 24.68 10.57
CA GLN A 416 29.92 24.96 11.66
C GLN A 416 31.37 24.50 11.37
N ASN A 417 31.58 23.62 10.40
CA ASN A 417 32.91 23.16 10.00
C ASN A 417 33.64 24.23 9.18
N LYS A 418 34.34 25.14 9.88
CA LYS A 418 35.13 26.23 9.28
C LYS A 418 36.52 25.82 8.81
N SER A 419 36.95 24.60 9.11
CA SER A 419 38.33 24.15 8.86
C SER A 419 38.61 23.78 7.40
N ASN A 420 37.57 23.58 6.57
CA ASN A 420 37.65 22.96 5.23
C ASN A 420 38.43 21.64 5.20
N SER A 421 38.76 21.05 6.35
CA SER A 421 39.31 19.70 6.40
C SER A 421 38.16 18.74 6.06
N ASP A 422 38.46 17.70 5.28
CA ASP A 422 37.58 16.54 5.12
C ASP A 422 37.53 15.72 6.42
N SER A 423 37.32 16.41 7.56
CA SER A 423 37.21 15.80 8.86
C SER A 423 35.96 14.94 8.94
N THR A 424 36.12 13.86 9.69
CA THR A 424 35.16 12.81 10.03
C THR A 424 33.77 13.37 10.36
N GLY A 425 32.71 12.76 9.83
CA GLY A 425 31.33 13.16 10.11
C GLY A 425 30.37 13.02 8.94
N HIS A 426 29.12 13.43 9.19
CA HIS A 426 28.03 13.37 8.21
C HIS A 426 27.89 14.70 7.49
N ARG A 427 27.70 14.66 6.16
CA ARG A 427 27.54 15.87 5.32
C ARG A 427 26.39 15.74 4.31
N PRO A 428 25.78 16.86 3.87
CA PRO A 428 24.81 16.81 2.78
C PRO A 428 25.51 16.61 1.42
N VAL A 429 24.93 15.76 0.58
CA VAL A 429 25.32 15.52 -0.81
C VAL A 429 24.09 15.65 -1.69
N PHE A 430 24.19 16.45 -2.75
CA PHE A 430 23.11 16.64 -3.70
C PHE A 430 23.31 15.72 -4.92
N ARG A 431 22.44 14.73 -5.08
CA ARG A 431 22.43 13.85 -6.25
C ARG A 431 21.35 14.30 -7.23
N VAL A 432 21.77 14.78 -8.39
CA VAL A 432 20.90 15.38 -9.41
C VAL A 432 20.57 14.35 -10.47
N PHE A 433 19.29 14.12 -10.74
CA PHE A 433 18.83 13.20 -11.79
C PHE A 433 18.11 13.93 -12.94
N ASP A 434 17.89 15.25 -12.87
CA ASP A 434 17.28 16.03 -13.97
C ASP A 434 17.74 17.50 -14.01
N ILE A 435 17.62 18.11 -15.19
CA ILE A 435 17.85 19.55 -15.44
C ILE A 435 16.67 20.10 -16.23
N LEU A 436 16.05 21.16 -15.72
CA LEU A 436 14.77 21.65 -16.25
C LEU A 436 14.89 23.02 -16.94
N TYR A 437 16.00 23.72 -16.72
CA TYR A 437 16.28 25.01 -17.32
C TYR A 437 17.78 25.18 -17.50
N LEU A 438 18.20 25.77 -18.61
CA LEU A 438 19.60 26.04 -18.89
C LEU A 438 19.74 27.25 -19.82
N ASN A 439 20.47 28.29 -19.38
CA ASN A 439 20.80 29.47 -20.18
C ASN A 439 19.61 30.11 -20.89
N ASP A 440 18.61 30.53 -20.12
CA ASP A 440 17.38 31.16 -20.59
C ASP A 440 16.46 30.25 -21.44
N LYS A 441 16.73 28.94 -21.44
CA LYS A 441 15.93 27.95 -22.16
C LYS A 441 15.30 26.93 -21.20
N GLN A 442 13.98 26.85 -21.23
CA GLN A 442 13.23 25.80 -20.54
C GLN A 442 13.43 24.45 -21.24
N LEU A 443 13.65 23.40 -20.46
CA LEU A 443 13.94 22.05 -20.94
C LEU A 443 12.83 21.03 -20.65
N THR A 444 11.76 21.40 -19.93
CA THR A 444 10.70 20.47 -19.50
C THR A 444 9.99 19.74 -20.64
N GLN A 445 9.88 20.38 -21.81
CA GLN A 445 9.27 19.85 -23.03
C GLN A 445 10.20 18.91 -23.83
N TYR A 446 11.49 18.84 -23.48
CA TYR A 446 12.42 17.91 -24.11
C TYR A 446 12.35 16.54 -23.44
N THR A 447 12.79 15.50 -24.15
CA THR A 447 12.84 14.14 -23.62
C THR A 447 13.81 14.05 -22.43
N LEU A 448 13.56 13.13 -21.50
CA LEU A 448 14.48 12.87 -20.37
C LEU A 448 15.91 12.57 -20.88
N ARG A 449 16.03 11.86 -22.00
CA ARG A 449 17.32 11.59 -22.66
C ARG A 449 18.05 12.87 -23.04
N ASP A 450 17.36 13.86 -23.62
CA ASP A 450 17.95 15.14 -24.00
C ASP A 450 18.30 16.00 -22.78
N ARG A 451 17.43 16.01 -21.76
CA ARG A 451 17.70 16.71 -20.49
C ARG A 451 18.93 16.14 -19.80
N HIS A 452 19.06 14.81 -19.72
CA HIS A 452 20.23 14.17 -19.12
C HIS A 452 21.54 14.51 -19.86
N LYS A 453 21.52 14.53 -21.21
CA LYS A 453 22.68 14.99 -22.01
C LYS A 453 23.04 16.45 -21.73
N ALA A 454 22.06 17.31 -21.49
CA ALA A 454 22.29 18.70 -21.09
C ALA A 454 22.88 18.78 -19.67
N LEU A 455 22.41 17.94 -18.74
CA LEU A 455 22.89 17.85 -17.36
C LEU A 455 24.37 17.48 -17.31
N GLU A 456 24.77 16.43 -18.03
CA GLU A 456 26.17 15.96 -18.11
C GLU A 456 27.13 17.01 -18.68
N LYS A 457 26.65 17.85 -19.60
CA LYS A 457 27.46 18.94 -20.18
C LYS A 457 27.53 20.18 -19.26
N ALA A 458 26.45 20.46 -18.52
CA ALA A 458 26.34 21.64 -17.69
C ALA A 458 27.01 21.48 -16.31
N VAL A 459 26.94 20.28 -15.73
CA VAL A 459 27.38 19.98 -14.35
C VAL A 459 28.60 19.07 -14.36
N LYS A 460 29.65 19.52 -13.67
CA LYS A 460 30.85 18.75 -13.36
C LYS A 460 30.72 18.20 -11.94
N PRO A 461 30.62 16.87 -11.76
CA PRO A 461 30.48 16.27 -10.44
C PRO A 461 31.61 16.68 -9.49
N VAL A 462 31.26 17.05 -8.26
CA VAL A 462 32.17 17.20 -7.14
C VAL A 462 31.84 16.09 -6.16
N HIS A 463 32.77 15.14 -6.05
CA HIS A 463 32.58 13.93 -5.26
C HIS A 463 32.13 14.27 -3.83
N ARG A 464 31.11 13.57 -3.34
CA ARG A 464 30.52 13.75 -1.99
C ARG A 464 30.03 15.18 -1.71
N ARG A 465 29.65 15.93 -2.74
CA ARG A 465 29.00 17.25 -2.63
C ARG A 465 27.88 17.42 -3.65
N LEU A 466 28.20 17.36 -4.93
CA LEU A 466 27.25 17.48 -6.04
C LEU A 466 27.56 16.43 -7.09
N GLU A 467 26.69 15.45 -7.24
CA GLU A 467 26.90 14.31 -8.14
C GLU A 467 25.72 14.17 -9.09
N ILE A 468 25.98 13.70 -10.31
CA ILE A 468 24.91 13.26 -11.21
C ILE A 468 24.50 11.87 -10.78
N HIS A 469 23.21 11.65 -10.60
CA HIS A 469 22.67 10.37 -10.19
C HIS A 469 22.81 9.35 -11.33
N PRO A 470 23.47 8.20 -11.10
CA PRO A 470 23.66 7.20 -12.14
C PRO A 470 22.33 6.52 -12.51
N HIS A 471 22.20 6.16 -13.78
CA HIS A 471 21.11 5.35 -14.30
C HIS A 471 21.66 4.13 -15.06
N THR A 472 20.89 3.06 -15.10
CA THR A 472 21.15 1.87 -15.91
C THR A 472 20.13 1.80 -17.04
N VAL A 473 20.59 1.62 -18.27
CA VAL A 473 19.72 1.39 -19.44
C VAL A 473 19.35 -0.09 -19.50
N ALA A 474 18.06 -0.38 -19.67
CA ALA A 474 17.53 -1.74 -19.77
C ALA A 474 16.45 -1.84 -20.85
N THR A 475 16.26 -3.05 -21.39
CA THR A 475 15.22 -3.35 -22.40
C THR A 475 14.30 -4.50 -21.99
N GLY A 476 14.55 -5.11 -20.82
CA GLY A 476 13.82 -6.27 -20.31
C GLY A 476 13.72 -6.27 -18.78
N GLY A 477 12.74 -7.00 -18.26
CA GLY A 477 12.49 -7.08 -16.80
C GLY A 477 13.55 -7.87 -16.02
N ASP A 478 14.34 -8.67 -16.71
CA ASP A 478 15.48 -9.42 -16.16
C ASP A 478 16.57 -8.51 -15.59
N ALA A 479 16.68 -7.26 -16.06
CA ALA A 479 17.60 -6.27 -15.52
C ALA A 479 17.14 -5.67 -14.17
N ILE A 480 15.85 -5.73 -13.84
CA ILE A 480 15.29 -5.06 -12.65
C ILE A 480 15.64 -5.84 -11.38
N GLU A 481 15.52 -7.16 -11.42
CA GLU A 481 15.68 -8.01 -10.24
C GLU A 481 17.09 -7.95 -9.62
N PRO A 482 18.20 -8.02 -10.40
CA PRO A 482 19.55 -7.90 -9.85
C PRO A 482 19.81 -6.54 -9.20
N LEU A 483 19.34 -5.46 -9.82
CA LEU A 483 19.48 -4.10 -9.27
C LEU A 483 18.64 -3.91 -8.00
N LEU A 484 17.45 -4.52 -7.96
CA LEU A 484 16.62 -4.47 -6.76
C LEU A 484 17.27 -5.24 -5.60
N ARG A 485 17.93 -6.37 -5.86
CA ARG A 485 18.72 -7.11 -4.88
C ARG A 485 19.89 -6.28 -4.35
N GLU A 486 20.57 -5.54 -5.21
CA GLU A 486 21.65 -4.64 -4.81
C GLU A 486 21.14 -3.50 -3.91
N VAL A 487 20.00 -2.89 -4.26
CA VAL A 487 19.33 -1.88 -3.43
C VAL A 487 18.98 -2.42 -2.03
N VAL A 488 18.47 -3.66 -1.95
CA VAL A 488 18.20 -4.33 -0.67
C VAL A 488 19.48 -4.55 0.13
N ALA A 489 20.54 -5.04 -0.51
CA ALA A 489 21.84 -5.28 0.14
C ALA A 489 22.46 -3.97 0.67
N ASN A 490 22.25 -2.86 -0.04
CA ASN A 490 22.70 -1.52 0.36
C ASN A 490 21.73 -0.79 1.29
N ALA A 491 20.64 -1.43 1.74
CA ALA A 491 19.60 -0.86 2.59
C ALA A 491 18.95 0.43 2.05
N SER A 492 18.91 0.57 0.73
CA SER A 492 18.31 1.70 0.01
C SER A 492 16.80 1.53 -0.19
N GLU A 493 16.07 2.57 -0.61
CA GLU A 493 14.60 2.60 -0.56
C GLU A 493 13.93 1.76 -1.67
N GLY A 494 14.55 1.63 -2.83
CA GLY A 494 13.95 0.98 -4.00
C GLY A 494 14.60 1.40 -5.30
N LEU A 495 13.86 1.23 -6.39
CA LEU A 495 14.22 1.69 -7.73
C LEU A 495 13.17 2.68 -8.27
N VAL A 496 13.58 3.51 -9.21
CA VAL A 496 12.70 4.30 -10.07
C VAL A 496 12.96 3.90 -11.51
N LEU A 497 11.92 3.38 -12.17
CA LEU A 497 11.94 3.13 -13.60
C LEU A 497 11.45 4.39 -14.31
N LYS A 498 12.17 4.85 -15.33
CA LYS A 498 11.83 6.05 -16.08
C LYS A 498 11.76 5.77 -17.57
N ASN A 499 10.78 6.40 -18.22
CA ASN A 499 10.67 6.47 -19.66
C ASN A 499 11.65 7.55 -20.20
N PRO A 500 12.72 7.19 -20.92
CA PRO A 500 13.70 8.16 -21.44
C PRO A 500 13.10 9.11 -22.51
N ARG A 501 11.96 8.75 -23.10
CA ARG A 501 11.23 9.55 -24.09
C ARG A 501 10.31 10.60 -23.44
N SER A 502 10.14 10.55 -22.12
CA SER A 502 9.15 11.38 -21.41
C SER A 502 9.57 12.85 -21.28
N MET A 503 8.58 13.74 -21.43
CA MET A 503 8.69 15.13 -20.99
C MET A 503 8.57 15.23 -19.47
N TYR A 504 9.07 16.31 -18.88
CA TYR A 504 8.88 16.58 -17.46
C TYR A 504 7.48 17.17 -17.21
N ARG A 505 6.66 16.51 -16.39
CA ARG A 505 5.29 16.94 -16.07
C ARG A 505 5.17 17.40 -14.61
N LEU A 506 4.98 18.70 -14.43
CA LEU A 506 4.82 19.35 -13.12
C LEU A 506 3.65 18.76 -12.34
N ASN A 507 3.85 18.54 -11.04
CA ASN A 507 2.85 18.01 -10.08
C ASN A 507 2.09 16.75 -10.54
N SER A 508 2.61 16.01 -11.52
CA SER A 508 1.89 14.91 -12.15
C SER A 508 2.37 13.57 -11.61
N ARG A 509 1.43 12.62 -11.48
CA ARG A 509 1.72 11.19 -11.33
C ARG A 509 1.23 10.50 -12.58
N ASN A 510 2.17 10.05 -13.39
CA ASN A 510 1.93 9.40 -14.66
C ASN A 510 2.79 8.15 -14.78
N ASP A 511 2.56 7.39 -15.85
CA ASP A 511 3.28 6.15 -16.12
C ASP A 511 4.69 6.38 -16.71
N ASP A 512 5.17 7.63 -16.76
CA ASP A 512 6.53 7.93 -17.20
C ASP A 512 7.57 7.57 -16.14
N TRP A 513 7.25 7.76 -14.85
CA TRP A 513 8.15 7.48 -13.73
C TRP A 513 7.45 6.52 -12.76
N LEU A 514 7.95 5.28 -12.65
CA LEU A 514 7.38 4.25 -11.80
C LEU A 514 8.33 3.93 -10.65
N LYS A 515 7.85 3.94 -9.41
CA LYS A 515 8.66 3.51 -8.26
C LYS A 515 8.42 2.03 -7.94
N VAL A 516 9.50 1.28 -7.81
CA VAL A 516 9.51 -0.13 -7.43
C VAL A 516 10.15 -0.23 -6.05
N LYS A 517 9.48 -0.87 -5.09
CA LYS A 517 10.09 -1.09 -3.78
C LYS A 517 10.08 -2.57 -3.35
N PRO A 518 11.17 -3.05 -2.71
CA PRO A 518 11.29 -4.44 -2.29
C PRO A 518 10.16 -4.90 -1.37
N GLU A 519 9.67 -4.05 -0.46
CA GLU A 519 8.63 -4.41 0.50
C GLU A 519 7.29 -4.80 -0.15
N TYR A 520 7.07 -4.46 -1.42
CA TYR A 520 5.83 -4.78 -2.13
C TYR A 520 5.91 -6.02 -3.02
N MET A 521 7.10 -6.60 -3.20
CA MET A 521 7.30 -7.77 -4.05
C MET A 521 7.18 -9.08 -3.28
N SER A 522 6.37 -10.03 -3.74
CA SER A 522 6.19 -11.35 -3.09
C SER A 522 7.50 -12.13 -2.92
N GLU A 523 8.49 -11.84 -3.78
CA GLU A 523 9.78 -12.53 -3.86
C GLU A 523 10.86 -11.96 -2.92
N PHE A 524 10.66 -10.76 -2.36
CA PHE A 524 11.69 -10.06 -1.57
C PHE A 524 11.21 -9.72 -0.17
N GLY A 525 11.76 -10.36 0.86
CA GLY A 525 11.57 -10.03 2.27
C GLY A 525 10.77 -11.09 3.03
N GLU A 526 11.33 -11.55 4.14
CA GLU A 526 10.69 -12.50 5.04
C GLU A 526 9.50 -11.83 5.74
N SER A 527 8.39 -12.55 5.81
CA SER A 527 7.25 -12.11 6.61
C SER A 527 7.46 -12.53 8.05
N LEU A 528 7.31 -11.57 8.96
CA LEU A 528 7.41 -11.77 10.40
C LEU A 528 6.00 -11.91 10.95
N ASP A 529 5.73 -13.03 11.62
CA ASP A 529 4.45 -13.28 12.29
C ASP A 529 4.57 -12.86 13.76
N CYS A 530 4.04 -11.68 14.09
CA CYS A 530 4.16 -11.12 15.44
C CYS A 530 2.79 -10.96 16.11
N VAL A 531 2.75 -11.09 17.42
CA VAL A 531 1.53 -10.93 18.21
C VAL A 531 1.23 -9.44 18.43
N VAL A 532 -0.04 -9.07 18.31
CA VAL A 532 -0.49 -7.72 18.69
C VAL A 532 -0.53 -7.62 20.21
N ILE A 533 0.09 -6.60 20.79
CA ILE A 533 0.16 -6.41 22.25
C ILE A 533 -0.45 -5.08 22.70
N GLY A 534 -0.68 -4.17 21.75
CA GLY A 534 -1.29 -2.87 22.03
C GLY A 534 -1.91 -2.24 20.79
N ALA A 535 -2.70 -1.20 21.00
CA ALA A 535 -3.37 -0.46 19.94
C ALA A 535 -3.43 1.04 20.22
N TYR A 536 -3.57 1.81 19.15
CA TYR A 536 -3.67 3.26 19.16
C TYR A 536 -4.91 3.73 18.42
N TYR A 537 -5.60 4.70 18.98
CA TYR A 537 -6.74 5.34 18.34
C TYR A 537 -6.30 6.17 17.13
N GLY A 538 -7.06 6.03 16.05
CA GLY A 538 -6.86 6.80 14.84
C GLY A 538 -7.31 8.24 14.94
N SER A 539 -6.93 9.01 13.94
CA SER A 539 -7.40 10.37 13.70
C SER A 539 -8.08 10.48 12.34
N GLY A 540 -8.88 11.53 12.16
CA GLY A 540 -9.58 11.80 10.90
C GLY A 540 -10.59 10.71 10.53
N LYS A 541 -10.46 10.12 9.34
CA LYS A 541 -11.37 9.06 8.86
C LYS A 541 -11.36 7.80 9.72
N ARG A 542 -10.29 7.58 10.50
CA ARG A 542 -10.13 6.44 11.42
C ARG A 542 -10.33 6.86 12.89
N GLY A 543 -10.88 8.05 13.13
CA GLY A 543 -11.20 8.56 14.46
C GLY A 543 -12.18 7.65 15.20
N GLY A 544 -11.96 7.44 16.50
CA GLY A 544 -12.80 6.57 17.33
C GLY A 544 -12.60 5.07 17.12
N THR A 545 -11.69 4.67 16.22
CA THR A 545 -11.33 3.26 15.98
C THR A 545 -9.85 3.04 16.21
N LEU A 546 -9.47 1.80 16.54
CA LEU A 546 -8.07 1.38 16.62
C LEU A 546 -7.49 1.32 15.21
N SER A 547 -6.50 2.16 14.93
CA SER A 547 -5.99 2.38 13.57
C SER A 547 -4.57 1.84 13.35
N SER A 548 -3.82 1.73 14.44
CA SER A 548 -2.45 1.25 14.46
C SER A 548 -2.30 0.31 15.64
N PHE A 549 -1.41 -0.66 15.50
CA PHE A 549 -1.18 -1.72 16.48
C PHE A 549 0.29 -1.78 16.85
N LEU A 550 0.56 -1.99 18.13
CA LEU A 550 1.87 -2.32 18.68
C LEU A 550 2.02 -3.84 18.64
N CYS A 551 3.09 -4.32 18.04
CA CYS A 551 3.41 -5.74 17.92
C CYS A 551 4.60 -6.10 18.78
N GLY A 552 4.56 -7.31 19.35
CA GLY A 552 5.58 -7.83 20.23
C GLY A 552 6.16 -9.17 19.79
N LEU A 553 7.33 -9.47 20.33
CA LEU A 553 8.00 -10.77 20.26
C LEU A 553 7.77 -11.52 21.56
N ARG A 554 7.52 -12.83 21.48
CA ARG A 554 7.33 -13.67 22.66
C ARG A 554 8.65 -13.86 23.42
N VAL A 555 8.57 -14.06 24.75
CA VAL A 555 9.71 -14.50 25.57
C VAL A 555 10.32 -15.81 25.07
N THR A 556 11.63 -15.96 25.32
CA THR A 556 12.36 -17.20 24.99
C THR A 556 12.23 -18.23 26.11
N LYS A 557 12.57 -19.49 25.83
CA LYS A 557 12.58 -20.57 26.85
C LYS A 557 13.46 -20.21 28.05
N ASN A 558 14.59 -19.55 27.81
CA ASN A 558 15.52 -19.12 28.86
C ASN A 558 14.89 -18.07 29.80
N HIS A 559 14.06 -17.16 29.26
CA HIS A 559 13.35 -16.19 30.10
C HIS A 559 12.29 -16.87 30.97
N ILE A 560 11.60 -17.89 30.42
CA ILE A 560 10.63 -18.68 31.18
C ILE A 560 11.31 -19.44 32.31
N GLN A 561 12.46 -20.06 32.03
CA GLN A 561 13.28 -20.75 33.05
C GLN A 561 13.81 -19.79 34.12
N ALA A 562 14.09 -18.53 33.75
CA ALA A 562 14.47 -17.47 34.68
C ALA A 562 13.29 -16.87 35.47
N GLY A 563 12.08 -17.43 35.34
CA GLY A 563 10.90 -17.02 36.10
C GLY A 563 10.01 -15.97 35.42
N ALA A 564 10.24 -15.63 34.15
CA ALA A 564 9.32 -14.77 33.41
C ALA A 564 8.01 -15.50 33.06
N ASN A 565 6.89 -14.77 33.08
CA ASN A 565 5.61 -15.31 32.65
C ASN A 565 5.71 -15.80 31.18
N PRO A 566 5.27 -17.04 30.85
CA PRO A 566 5.28 -17.57 29.48
C PRO A 566 4.52 -16.71 28.45
N GLU A 567 3.53 -15.96 28.91
CA GLU A 567 2.74 -15.05 28.08
C GLU A 567 3.45 -13.72 27.80
N LYS A 568 4.57 -13.44 28.48
CA LYS A 568 5.25 -12.16 28.37
C LYS A 568 5.75 -11.91 26.95
N CYS A 569 5.55 -10.68 26.48
CA CYS A 569 5.96 -10.22 25.17
C CYS A 569 6.76 -8.92 25.26
N PHE A 570 7.80 -8.80 24.43
CA PHE A 570 8.62 -7.61 24.29
C PHE A 570 8.13 -6.77 23.12
N SER A 571 7.85 -5.49 23.33
CA SER A 571 7.51 -4.56 22.24
C SER A 571 8.60 -4.53 21.16
N PHE A 572 8.18 -4.53 19.90
CA PHE A 572 9.11 -4.66 18.77
C PHE A 572 8.88 -3.62 17.66
N PHE A 573 7.66 -3.45 17.18
CA PHE A 573 7.35 -2.40 16.19
C PHE A 573 5.89 -1.98 16.22
N LYS A 574 5.59 -0.85 15.58
CA LYS A 574 4.23 -0.35 15.37
C LYS A 574 3.85 -0.40 13.89
N VAL A 575 2.63 -0.83 13.60
CA VAL A 575 2.09 -0.90 12.23
C VAL A 575 0.69 -0.29 12.14
N GLY A 576 0.46 0.55 11.14
CA GLY A 576 -0.84 1.19 10.87
C GLY A 576 -1.20 1.30 9.37
N GLY A 577 -0.36 0.72 8.51
CA GLY A 577 -0.55 0.71 7.05
C GLY A 577 -0.56 -0.71 6.50
N GLY A 578 -1.33 -0.92 5.43
CA GLY A 578 -1.54 -2.24 4.79
C GLY A 578 -2.92 -2.85 5.06
N PHE A 579 -3.61 -2.40 6.11
CA PHE A 579 -4.94 -2.89 6.47
C PHE A 579 -6.05 -2.38 5.54
N ARG A 580 -6.93 -3.28 5.13
CA ARG A 580 -8.22 -3.01 4.48
C ARG A 580 -9.30 -2.78 5.53
N ALA A 581 -10.46 -2.28 5.10
CA ALA A 581 -11.60 -2.05 5.99
C ALA A 581 -12.08 -3.36 6.64
N GLU A 582 -12.07 -4.45 5.88
CA GLU A 582 -12.39 -5.81 6.35
C GLU A 582 -11.43 -6.28 7.45
N ASP A 583 -10.12 -6.06 7.30
CA ASP A 583 -9.13 -6.44 8.32
C ASP A 583 -9.39 -5.74 9.66
N TYR A 584 -9.73 -4.45 9.63
CA TYR A 584 -10.09 -3.71 10.84
C TYR A 584 -11.37 -4.24 11.49
N ALA A 585 -12.37 -4.62 10.69
CA ALA A 585 -13.61 -5.21 11.19
C ALA A 585 -13.35 -6.56 11.86
N GLU A 586 -12.52 -7.41 11.25
CA GLU A 586 -12.16 -8.72 11.79
C GLU A 586 -11.34 -8.61 13.09
N ILE A 587 -10.35 -7.71 13.12
CA ILE A 587 -9.58 -7.43 14.35
C ILE A 587 -10.53 -6.97 15.46
N LYS A 588 -11.43 -6.05 15.14
CA LYS A 588 -12.41 -5.54 16.11
C LYS A 588 -13.30 -6.67 16.64
N HIS A 589 -13.86 -7.49 15.76
CA HIS A 589 -14.73 -8.61 16.13
C HIS A 589 -14.04 -9.60 17.07
N ARG A 590 -12.77 -9.95 16.83
CA ARG A 590 -12.03 -10.92 17.66
C ARG A 590 -11.50 -10.37 18.98
N THR A 591 -11.30 -9.06 19.06
CA THR A 591 -10.73 -8.37 20.23
C THR A 591 -11.75 -7.56 21.02
N GLU A 592 -13.03 -7.65 20.64
CA GLU A 592 -14.12 -6.96 21.32
C GLU A 592 -14.16 -7.35 22.80
N GLY A 593 -14.20 -6.35 23.68
CA GLY A 593 -14.20 -6.54 25.14
C GLY A 593 -12.86 -6.95 25.77
N LYS A 594 -11.80 -7.18 24.98
CA LYS A 594 -10.49 -7.68 25.50
C LYS A 594 -9.43 -6.60 25.67
N TRP A 595 -9.67 -5.40 25.15
CA TRP A 595 -8.76 -4.27 25.27
C TRP A 595 -8.82 -3.62 26.66
N ILE A 596 -7.66 -3.41 27.27
CA ILE A 596 -7.51 -2.82 28.59
C ILE A 596 -6.76 -1.49 28.45
N PRO A 597 -7.21 -0.38 29.08
CA PRO A 597 -6.48 0.87 29.07
C PRO A 597 -5.06 0.71 29.63
N TRP A 598 -4.08 1.36 29.01
CA TRP A 598 -2.72 1.37 29.55
C TRP A 598 -2.63 2.31 30.76
N ASP A 599 -2.30 1.78 31.94
CA ASP A 599 -1.99 2.58 33.13
C ASP A 599 -0.47 2.79 33.24
N PRO A 600 0.04 4.03 33.11
CA PRO A 600 1.47 4.31 33.25
C PRO A 600 2.01 4.08 34.66
N LYS A 601 1.17 4.15 35.70
CA LYS A 601 1.57 3.95 37.09
C LYS A 601 1.67 2.47 37.43
N ASN A 602 0.78 1.66 36.85
CA ASN A 602 0.75 0.21 37.02
C ASN A 602 0.80 -0.47 35.64
N PRO A 603 1.94 -0.38 34.93
CA PRO A 603 2.06 -0.98 33.61
C PRO A 603 1.97 -2.51 33.71
N PRO A 604 1.40 -3.21 32.71
CA PRO A 604 1.24 -4.66 32.72
C PRO A 604 2.56 -5.40 32.45
N THR A 605 3.59 -5.16 33.25
CA THR A 605 4.98 -5.58 33.00
C THR A 605 5.20 -7.09 33.12
N GLU A 606 4.25 -7.78 33.76
CA GLU A 606 4.12 -9.23 33.74
C GLU A 606 3.89 -9.76 32.31
N TYR A 607 3.11 -9.06 31.50
CA TYR A 607 2.70 -9.49 30.16
C TYR A 607 3.36 -8.73 29.02
N VAL A 608 3.65 -7.44 29.19
CA VAL A 608 4.14 -6.56 28.13
C VAL A 608 5.28 -5.68 28.64
N GLU A 609 6.43 -5.75 27.95
CA GLU A 609 7.59 -4.90 28.23
C GLU A 609 7.79 -3.89 27.09
N LEU A 610 7.83 -2.59 27.46
CA LEU A 610 8.05 -1.47 26.53
C LEU A 610 9.52 -1.04 26.44
N GLY A 611 9.85 -0.24 25.42
CA GLY A 611 11.15 0.43 25.34
C GLY A 611 11.43 1.30 26.55
N GLY A 612 12.67 1.31 27.03
CA GLY A 612 13.05 2.07 28.23
C GLY A 612 12.48 1.52 29.55
N GLY A 613 11.86 0.34 29.54
CA GLY A 613 11.39 -0.36 30.74
C GLY A 613 10.23 0.33 31.47
N GLU A 614 10.04 0.00 32.74
CA GLU A 614 8.93 0.51 33.56
C GLU A 614 9.00 2.02 33.81
N SER A 615 10.21 2.59 33.82
CA SER A 615 10.44 4.00 34.13
C SER A 615 10.14 4.94 32.97
N LYS A 616 10.54 4.59 31.74
CA LYS A 616 10.44 5.49 30.57
C LYS A 616 9.28 5.15 29.65
N GLN A 617 8.91 3.87 29.50
CA GLN A 617 7.76 3.40 28.72
C GLN A 617 7.65 4.04 27.31
N TYR A 618 8.70 3.93 26.51
CA TYR A 618 8.72 4.42 25.13
C TYR A 618 7.69 3.69 24.24
N GLU A 619 7.16 4.41 23.24
CA GLU A 619 6.09 3.99 22.32
C GLU A 619 4.83 3.41 23.02
N ARG A 620 4.43 4.01 24.14
CA ARG A 620 3.25 3.59 24.93
C ARG A 620 1.94 3.53 24.13
N PRO A 621 1.22 2.38 24.12
CA PRO A 621 -0.08 2.27 23.45
C PRO A 621 -1.21 2.91 24.25
N ASP A 622 -2.33 3.22 23.58
CA ASP A 622 -3.54 3.72 24.26
C ASP A 622 -4.23 2.59 25.03
N LEU A 623 -4.29 1.40 24.41
CA LEU A 623 -4.83 0.17 24.98
C LEU A 623 -3.81 -0.95 24.83
N TRP A 624 -3.79 -1.89 25.77
CA TRP A 624 -3.11 -3.17 25.63
C TRP A 624 -4.09 -4.32 25.63
N ILE A 625 -3.62 -5.48 25.19
CA ILE A 625 -4.38 -6.72 25.21
C ILE A 625 -3.47 -7.81 25.77
N ARG A 626 -4.02 -8.70 26.59
CA ARG A 626 -3.28 -9.84 27.08
C ARG A 626 -2.89 -10.72 25.88
N PRO A 627 -1.62 -11.13 25.73
CA PRO A 627 -1.18 -11.85 24.53
C PRO A 627 -2.02 -13.08 24.20
N LYS A 628 -2.48 -13.83 25.21
CA LYS A 628 -3.35 -15.00 25.02
C LYS A 628 -4.67 -14.72 24.28
N ASP A 629 -5.18 -13.52 24.49
CA ASP A 629 -6.48 -13.03 24.02
C ASP A 629 -6.35 -12.27 22.70
N SER A 630 -5.13 -12.14 22.21
CA SER A 630 -4.75 -11.37 21.05
C SER A 630 -4.63 -12.22 19.78
N LEU A 631 -4.16 -11.58 18.72
CA LEU A 631 -4.07 -12.09 17.36
C LEU A 631 -2.66 -11.92 16.81
N VAL A 632 -2.30 -12.83 15.91
CA VAL A 632 -1.05 -12.82 15.19
C VAL A 632 -1.26 -12.17 13.84
N ILE A 633 -0.39 -11.22 13.50
CA ILE A 633 -0.38 -10.59 12.19
C ILE A 633 0.93 -10.90 11.47
N SER A 634 0.82 -11.11 10.17
CA SER A 634 1.97 -11.25 9.30
C SER A 634 2.34 -9.87 8.76
N VAL A 635 3.56 -9.44 9.03
CA VAL A 635 4.07 -8.14 8.65
C VAL A 635 5.29 -8.30 7.77
N LYS A 636 5.40 -7.42 6.79
CA LYS A 636 6.57 -7.32 5.94
C LYS A 636 7.27 -6.00 6.20
N ALA A 637 8.59 -6.03 6.26
CA ALA A 637 9.42 -4.85 6.49
C ALA A 637 10.53 -4.77 5.45
N ALA A 638 11.06 -3.56 5.26
CA ALA A 638 12.17 -3.32 4.35
C ALA A 638 13.50 -3.80 4.96
N SER A 639 13.72 -3.52 6.25
CA SER A 639 14.92 -3.91 6.99
C SER A 639 14.68 -3.87 8.50
N VAL A 640 15.64 -4.40 9.26
CA VAL A 640 15.71 -4.28 10.73
C VAL A 640 16.74 -3.22 11.08
N GLY A 641 16.40 -2.26 11.94
CA GLY A 641 17.30 -1.20 12.40
C GLY A 641 17.34 -1.06 13.92
N PRO A 642 18.39 -0.43 14.48
CA PRO A 642 18.45 -0.12 15.90
C PRO A 642 17.39 0.93 16.27
N SER A 643 16.76 0.77 17.44
CA SER A 643 15.80 1.74 17.98
C SER A 643 15.64 1.56 19.49
N ASP A 644 15.80 2.65 20.24
CA ASP A 644 15.60 2.69 21.69
C ASP A 644 14.11 2.74 22.09
N GLN A 645 13.22 2.99 21.12
CA GLN A 645 11.77 3.12 21.35
C GLN A 645 11.09 1.79 21.73
N PHE A 646 11.75 0.65 21.50
CA PHE A 646 11.21 -0.68 21.70
C PHE A 646 12.12 -1.51 22.63
N ALA A 647 11.55 -2.50 23.32
CA ALA A 647 12.16 -3.16 24.49
C ALA A 647 13.53 -3.79 24.25
N LYS A 648 13.86 -4.20 23.01
CA LYS A 648 15.13 -4.88 22.68
C LYS A 648 16.09 -4.08 21.80
N GLY A 649 15.92 -2.75 21.73
CA GLY A 649 16.88 -1.89 21.04
C GLY A 649 16.85 -2.01 19.51
N VAL A 650 15.85 -2.69 18.96
CA VAL A 650 15.71 -3.00 17.53
C VAL A 650 14.24 -2.87 17.10
N THR A 651 14.02 -2.51 15.84
CA THR A 651 12.68 -2.42 15.26
C THR A 651 12.69 -2.67 13.76
N LEU A 652 11.51 -2.74 13.17
CA LEU A 652 11.31 -2.89 11.73
C LEU A 652 11.20 -1.53 11.04
N ARG A 653 11.89 -1.40 9.91
CA ARG A 653 11.76 -0.26 9.01
C ARG A 653 10.62 -0.48 8.02
N PHE A 654 9.71 0.48 7.95
CA PHE A 654 8.51 0.45 7.11
C PHE A 654 7.67 -0.83 7.22
N PRO A 655 7.29 -1.25 8.45
CA PRO A 655 6.42 -2.41 8.61
C PRO A 655 5.07 -2.16 7.92
N ARG A 656 4.65 -3.14 7.12
CA ARG A 656 3.36 -3.18 6.42
C ARG A 656 2.63 -4.46 6.80
N PHE A 657 1.38 -4.31 7.19
CA PHE A 657 0.50 -5.44 7.36
C PHE A 657 0.34 -6.17 6.02
N ARG A 658 0.54 -7.49 6.04
CA ARG A 658 0.36 -8.37 4.88
C ARG A 658 -0.96 -9.13 4.98
N ARG A 659 -1.19 -9.81 6.12
CA ARG A 659 -2.41 -10.57 6.39
C ARG A 659 -2.59 -10.88 7.88
N LEU A 660 -3.82 -11.15 8.27
CA LEU A 660 -4.14 -11.76 9.57
C LEU A 660 -3.78 -13.25 9.52
N ARG A 661 -3.13 -13.76 10.57
CA ARG A 661 -2.79 -15.18 10.72
C ARG A 661 -3.85 -15.86 11.58
N LEU A 662 -5.03 -16.08 10.99
CA LEU A 662 -6.13 -16.77 11.66
C LEU A 662 -5.83 -18.25 11.95
N ASP A 663 -4.84 -18.79 11.25
CA ASP A 663 -4.27 -20.12 11.43
C ASP A 663 -3.31 -20.22 12.63
N ARG A 664 -3.00 -19.10 13.30
CA ARG A 664 -2.02 -19.04 14.40
C ARG A 664 -2.57 -18.39 15.65
N SER A 665 -2.26 -19.02 16.79
CA SER A 665 -2.43 -18.47 18.13
C SER A 665 -1.16 -17.73 18.59
N TRP A 666 -1.29 -16.93 19.64
CA TRP A 666 -0.23 -16.08 20.20
C TRP A 666 1.07 -16.82 20.58
N ASP A 667 0.96 -18.08 20.99
CA ASP A 667 2.07 -18.94 21.42
C ASP A 667 2.92 -19.43 20.25
N SER A 668 2.32 -19.50 19.05
CA SER A 668 3.00 -19.78 17.77
C SER A 668 3.57 -18.53 17.08
N ALA A 669 3.45 -17.36 17.70
CA ALA A 669 4.05 -16.13 17.20
C ALA A 669 5.57 -16.11 17.42
N LEU A 670 6.24 -15.29 16.63
CA LEU A 670 7.70 -15.17 16.63
C LEU A 670 8.24 -14.79 18.01
N SER A 671 9.13 -15.62 18.54
CA SER A 671 9.87 -15.37 19.78
C SER A 671 11.13 -14.54 19.53
N LEU A 672 11.69 -13.96 20.59
CA LEU A 672 12.93 -13.21 20.53
C LEU A 672 14.12 -14.04 20.00
N GLU A 673 14.18 -15.33 20.35
CA GLU A 673 15.25 -16.24 19.92
C GLU A 673 15.12 -16.59 18.44
N GLU A 674 13.92 -16.96 18.00
CA GLU A 674 13.65 -17.22 16.58
C GLU A 674 13.92 -15.97 15.72
N PHE A 675 13.58 -14.78 16.22
CA PHE A 675 13.90 -13.54 15.54
C PHE A 675 15.41 -13.29 15.44
N GLN A 676 16.18 -13.56 16.51
CA GLN A 676 17.64 -13.44 16.50
C GLN A 676 18.28 -14.44 15.54
N ASP A 677 17.76 -15.66 15.49
CA ASP A 677 18.24 -16.69 14.56
C ASP A 677 17.90 -16.36 13.11
N LEU A 678 16.70 -15.84 12.85
CA LEU A 678 16.30 -15.36 11.54
C LEU A 678 17.22 -14.23 11.08
N ARG A 679 17.47 -13.24 11.96
CA ARG A 679 18.40 -12.15 11.68
C ARG A 679 19.81 -12.65 11.38
N ARG A 680 20.32 -13.61 12.16
CA ARG A 680 21.64 -14.20 11.95
C ARG A 680 21.76 -14.89 10.60
N LYS A 681 20.75 -15.68 10.22
CA LYS A 681 20.68 -16.35 8.91
C LYS A 681 20.65 -15.34 7.77
N VAL A 682 19.84 -14.28 7.88
CA VAL A 682 19.78 -13.22 6.87
C VAL A 682 21.13 -12.50 6.76
N ASP A 683 21.78 -12.19 7.88
CA ASP A 683 23.10 -11.55 7.91
C ASP A 683 24.20 -12.48 7.34
N GLU A 684 24.15 -13.78 7.59
CA GLU A 684 25.04 -14.80 7.04
C GLU A 684 24.83 -14.97 5.53
N GLU A 685 23.58 -15.10 5.07
CA GLU A 685 23.25 -15.15 3.65
C GLU A 685 23.69 -13.88 2.92
N ALA A 686 23.50 -12.70 3.54
CA ALA A 686 23.95 -11.45 2.99
C ALA A 686 25.49 -11.40 2.88
N LYS A 687 26.22 -11.91 3.89
CA LYS A 687 27.69 -12.02 3.88
C LYS A 687 28.21 -13.03 2.86
N GLU A 688 27.61 -14.22 2.73
CA GLU A 688 28.00 -15.21 1.72
C GLU A 688 27.73 -14.68 0.30
N LYS A 689 26.60 -14.01 0.10
CA LYS A 689 26.27 -13.35 -1.17
C LYS A 689 27.21 -12.17 -1.44
N ALA A 690 27.61 -11.41 -0.42
CA ALA A 690 28.61 -10.34 -0.56
C ALA A 690 30.01 -10.89 -0.89
N MET A 691 30.46 -11.95 -0.22
CA MET A 691 31.75 -12.61 -0.49
C MET A 691 31.80 -13.21 -1.90
N THR A 692 30.73 -13.84 -2.38
CA THR A 692 30.66 -14.35 -3.76
C THR A 692 30.65 -13.25 -4.82
N VAL A 693 30.09 -12.08 -4.51
CA VAL A 693 30.16 -10.88 -5.37
C VAL A 693 31.54 -10.22 -5.31
N GLU A 694 32.17 -10.15 -4.14
CA GLU A 694 33.54 -9.65 -3.98
C GLU A 694 34.59 -10.57 -4.62
N ASP A 695 34.41 -11.90 -4.57
CA ASP A 695 35.27 -12.86 -5.26
C ASP A 695 35.13 -12.76 -6.78
N ARG A 696 33.93 -12.40 -7.27
CA ARG A 696 33.71 -12.02 -8.68
C ARG A 696 34.37 -10.69 -9.04
N LYS A 697 34.38 -9.70 -8.15
CA LYS A 697 35.09 -8.40 -8.34
C LYS A 697 36.61 -8.52 -8.24
N ARG A 698 37.15 -9.39 -7.37
CA ARG A 698 38.60 -9.62 -7.17
C ARG A 698 39.23 -10.38 -8.33
N ARG A 699 38.46 -11.13 -9.12
CA ARG A 699 38.89 -11.67 -10.41
C ARG A 699 38.84 -10.60 -11.51
N GLY A 700 39.68 -9.56 -11.35
CA GLY A 700 40.01 -8.63 -12.42
C GLY A 700 40.75 -9.35 -13.56
N ALA A 701 40.42 -8.98 -14.81
CA ALA A 701 40.88 -9.60 -16.04
C ALA A 701 42.41 -9.62 -16.19
N LYS A 702 43.07 -10.72 -15.82
CA LYS A 702 44.38 -11.06 -16.38
C LYS A 702 44.17 -11.63 -17.77
N ARG A 703 44.51 -10.83 -18.77
CA ARG A 703 44.61 -11.21 -20.19
C ARG A 703 45.78 -12.19 -20.35
N VAL A 704 45.59 -13.44 -19.92
CA VAL A 704 46.48 -14.54 -20.27
C VAL A 704 45.90 -15.20 -21.50
N LYS A 705 46.70 -15.21 -22.57
CA LYS A 705 46.46 -15.92 -23.82
C LYS A 705 46.25 -17.39 -23.46
N ARG A 706 44.99 -17.83 -23.36
CA ARG A 706 44.64 -19.24 -23.19
C ARG A 706 44.38 -19.81 -24.57
N GLU A 707 45.16 -20.83 -24.90
CA GLU A 707 44.83 -21.77 -25.95
C GLU A 707 43.41 -22.30 -25.75
N LEU A 708 42.75 -22.55 -26.87
CA LEU A 708 41.45 -23.22 -26.95
C LEU A 708 41.58 -24.62 -26.35
N VAL A 709 41.25 -24.75 -25.07
CA VAL A 709 40.86 -26.03 -24.48
C VAL A 709 39.34 -26.06 -24.51
N ILE A 710 38.82 -26.93 -25.36
CA ILE A 710 37.40 -27.28 -25.47
C ILE A 710 37.00 -27.92 -24.13
N ALA A 711 36.33 -27.14 -23.28
CA ALA A 711 35.80 -27.63 -22.01
C ALA A 711 34.52 -28.42 -22.29
N GLY A 712 34.64 -29.75 -22.25
CA GLY A 712 33.53 -30.65 -22.37
C GLY A 712 33.92 -32.05 -21.94
N GLU A 713 34.22 -32.26 -20.65
CA GLU A 713 34.18 -33.56 -19.99
C GLU A 713 34.41 -33.37 -18.47
N ASP A 714 33.35 -33.02 -17.75
CA ASP A 714 33.23 -33.32 -16.32
C ASP A 714 32.01 -34.23 -16.16
N SER A 715 32.22 -35.51 -16.42
CA SER A 715 31.32 -36.56 -15.95
C SER A 715 32.13 -37.83 -15.75
N ALA A 716 32.32 -38.23 -14.49
CA ALA A 716 32.70 -39.59 -14.19
C ALA A 716 31.70 -40.54 -14.89
N PRO A 717 32.16 -41.59 -15.60
CA PRO A 717 31.29 -42.50 -16.30
C PRO A 717 30.41 -43.23 -15.27
N VAL A 718 29.10 -43.07 -15.39
CA VAL A 718 28.13 -43.89 -14.66
C VAL A 718 28.10 -45.26 -15.35
N GLU A 719 28.38 -46.32 -14.59
CA GLU A 719 28.35 -47.70 -15.11
C GLU A 719 26.98 -48.03 -15.72
N PHE A 720 26.98 -48.38 -17.01
CA PHE A 720 25.80 -48.85 -17.73
C PHE A 720 25.40 -50.25 -17.24
N LYS A 721 24.24 -50.38 -16.58
CA LYS A 721 23.77 -51.64 -15.98
C LYS A 721 22.97 -52.56 -16.91
N GLY A 722 22.96 -52.29 -18.22
CA GLY A 722 22.20 -53.07 -19.20
C GLY A 722 20.74 -52.61 -19.35
N THR A 723 20.09 -53.05 -20.43
CA THR A 723 18.74 -52.62 -20.81
C THR A 723 17.68 -53.18 -19.85
N SER A 724 16.96 -52.31 -19.16
CA SER A 724 15.89 -52.67 -18.21
C SER A 724 14.51 -52.76 -18.88
N THR A 725 14.23 -51.91 -19.87
CA THR A 725 12.99 -51.90 -20.65
C THR A 725 13.28 -51.49 -22.11
N LYS A 726 12.35 -51.73 -23.03
CA LYS A 726 12.46 -51.35 -24.46
C LYS A 726 11.49 -50.23 -24.87
N ILE A 727 11.04 -49.41 -23.92
CA ILE A 727 10.00 -48.39 -24.16
C ILE A 727 10.43 -47.30 -25.15
N PHE A 728 11.73 -47.00 -25.24
CA PHE A 728 12.28 -45.99 -26.14
C PHE A 728 13.01 -46.59 -27.35
N ASP A 729 12.76 -47.87 -27.66
CA ASP A 729 13.40 -48.55 -28.78
C ASP A 729 13.05 -47.84 -30.11
N GLY A 730 14.08 -47.58 -30.93
CA GLY A 730 13.92 -46.84 -32.19
C GLY A 730 13.79 -45.31 -32.06
N LEU A 731 13.84 -44.73 -30.86
CA LEU A 731 13.82 -43.28 -30.65
C LEU A 731 15.23 -42.71 -30.45
N GLU A 732 15.47 -41.51 -31.01
CA GLU A 732 16.71 -40.77 -30.89
C GLU A 732 16.51 -39.50 -30.06
N PHE A 733 17.38 -39.28 -29.07
CA PHE A 733 17.29 -38.19 -28.11
C PHE A 733 18.52 -37.28 -28.15
N CYS A 734 18.32 -35.98 -27.92
CA CYS A 734 19.40 -35.06 -27.58
C CYS A 734 19.11 -34.34 -26.26
N VAL A 735 19.92 -34.60 -25.23
CA VAL A 735 19.78 -33.98 -23.91
C VAL A 735 20.57 -32.67 -23.88
N LEU A 736 19.85 -31.56 -23.81
CA LEU A 736 20.40 -30.20 -23.89
C LEU A 736 20.64 -29.57 -22.51
N SER A 737 19.92 -30.00 -21.46
CA SER A 737 20.11 -29.54 -20.09
C SER A 737 19.87 -30.64 -19.05
N GLU A 738 20.28 -30.38 -17.80
CA GLU A 738 19.84 -31.15 -16.64
C GLU A 738 18.33 -30.97 -16.35
N SER A 739 17.77 -31.86 -15.55
CA SER A 739 16.37 -31.85 -15.10
C SER A 739 16.24 -31.22 -13.71
N LEU A 740 15.25 -30.36 -13.50
CA LEU A 740 14.99 -29.65 -12.25
C LEU A 740 13.99 -30.42 -11.36
N LYS A 741 13.68 -29.89 -10.16
CA LYS A 741 12.66 -30.50 -9.28
C LYS A 741 11.28 -30.49 -9.95
N PRO A 742 10.44 -31.53 -9.80
CA PRO A 742 10.60 -32.66 -8.88
C PRO A 742 11.51 -33.81 -9.39
N TYR A 743 11.79 -33.90 -10.69
CA TYR A 743 12.58 -34.98 -11.29
C TYR A 743 14.06 -34.61 -11.45
N LYS A 744 14.78 -34.35 -10.35
CA LYS A 744 16.16 -33.84 -10.41
C LYS A 744 17.16 -34.91 -10.90
N LYS A 745 17.70 -34.75 -12.11
CA LYS A 745 18.77 -35.59 -12.69
C LYS A 745 19.75 -34.75 -13.48
N SER A 746 21.05 -35.07 -13.39
CA SER A 746 22.08 -34.44 -14.22
C SER A 746 21.93 -34.84 -15.68
N LYS A 747 22.54 -34.09 -16.60
CA LYS A 747 22.55 -34.42 -18.03
C LYS A 747 23.02 -35.87 -18.27
N ALA A 748 24.17 -36.27 -17.70
CA ALA A 748 24.71 -37.62 -17.84
C ALA A 748 23.76 -38.70 -17.26
N GLN A 749 23.05 -38.41 -16.16
CA GLN A 749 22.07 -39.32 -15.59
C GLN A 749 20.83 -39.49 -16.47
N LEU A 750 20.38 -38.42 -17.15
CA LEU A 750 19.27 -38.51 -18.10
C LEU A 750 19.64 -39.34 -19.33
N GLU A 751 20.84 -39.12 -19.87
CA GLU A 751 21.35 -39.92 -21.00
C GLU A 751 21.49 -41.40 -20.64
N ALA A 752 21.94 -41.71 -19.42
CA ALA A 752 22.00 -43.09 -18.92
C ALA A 752 20.59 -43.71 -18.83
N VAL A 753 19.62 -43.01 -18.24
CA VAL A 753 18.22 -43.49 -18.14
C VAL A 753 17.62 -43.75 -19.51
N ILE A 754 17.87 -42.88 -20.50
CA ILE A 754 17.35 -43.09 -21.87
C ILE A 754 17.98 -44.35 -22.50
N LYS A 755 19.30 -44.53 -22.38
CA LYS A 755 20.01 -45.71 -22.92
C LYS A 755 19.62 -47.01 -22.23
N GLU A 756 19.43 -46.99 -20.91
CA GLU A 756 18.96 -48.13 -20.12
C GLU A 756 17.55 -48.59 -20.50
N ASN A 757 16.78 -47.76 -21.20
CA ASN A 757 15.40 -48.02 -21.60
C ASN A 757 15.21 -48.11 -23.13
N GLY A 758 16.30 -48.33 -23.87
CA GLY A 758 16.29 -48.64 -25.32
C GLY A 758 16.49 -47.46 -26.26
N GLY A 759 16.59 -46.22 -25.75
CA GLY A 759 16.75 -45.02 -26.57
C GLY A 759 18.20 -44.75 -26.99
N THR A 760 18.37 -44.16 -28.17
CA THR A 760 19.69 -43.70 -28.66
C THR A 760 19.90 -42.23 -28.29
N VAL A 761 21.13 -41.85 -27.90
CA VAL A 761 21.44 -40.49 -27.45
C VAL A 761 22.53 -39.87 -28.32
N SER A 762 22.22 -38.72 -28.91
CA SER A 762 23.10 -37.94 -29.76
C SER A 762 23.50 -36.62 -29.08
N GLN A 763 24.77 -36.25 -29.24
CA GLN A 763 25.34 -35.04 -28.59
C GLN A 763 25.10 -33.74 -29.37
N ARG A 764 24.59 -33.83 -30.60
CA ARG A 764 24.26 -32.69 -31.47
C ARG A 764 22.81 -32.80 -31.91
N ALA A 765 22.07 -31.70 -31.75
CA ALA A 765 20.77 -31.54 -32.37
C ALA A 765 20.99 -31.31 -33.88
N ALA A 766 20.45 -32.20 -34.72
CA ALA A 766 20.44 -32.03 -36.16
C ALA A 766 19.07 -31.45 -36.59
N PRO A 767 19.03 -30.29 -37.26
CA PRO A 767 17.78 -29.74 -37.78
C PRO A 767 17.16 -30.68 -38.82
N GLY A 768 15.86 -30.96 -38.72
CA GLY A 768 15.10 -31.79 -39.68
C GLY A 768 15.13 -33.30 -39.45
N THR A 769 15.74 -33.79 -38.36
CA THR A 769 15.66 -35.21 -37.94
C THR A 769 14.53 -35.44 -36.94
N ASN A 770 13.93 -36.64 -36.90
CA ASN A 770 12.88 -37.02 -35.95
C ASN A 770 13.44 -37.29 -34.53
N MET A 771 14.26 -36.38 -34.02
CA MET A 771 14.98 -36.48 -32.76
C MET A 771 14.24 -35.73 -31.66
N ILE A 772 14.13 -36.35 -30.48
CA ILE A 772 13.48 -35.77 -29.32
C ILE A 772 14.49 -34.92 -28.54
N LEU A 773 14.28 -33.60 -28.52
CA LEU A 773 15.11 -32.67 -27.77
C LEU A 773 14.63 -32.56 -26.32
N ILE A 774 15.51 -32.84 -25.36
CA ILE A 774 15.17 -32.81 -23.93
C ILE A 774 15.84 -31.62 -23.24
N ALA A 775 15.04 -30.71 -22.65
CA ALA A 775 15.54 -29.61 -21.83
C ALA A 775 14.54 -29.15 -20.76
N ASP A 776 15.06 -28.69 -19.63
CA ASP A 776 14.31 -28.07 -18.53
C ASP A 776 14.89 -26.70 -18.12
N LYS A 777 15.98 -26.27 -18.78
CA LYS A 777 16.64 -24.98 -18.56
C LYS A 777 17.01 -24.33 -19.89
N LYS A 778 16.76 -23.02 -20.01
CA LYS A 778 17.10 -22.21 -21.19
C LYS A 778 18.60 -21.90 -21.23
N VAL A 779 19.42 -22.91 -21.50
CA VAL A 779 20.87 -22.75 -21.76
C VAL A 779 21.11 -22.12 -23.13
N ILE A 780 22.32 -21.60 -23.39
CA ILE A 780 22.66 -20.87 -24.65
C ILE A 780 22.26 -21.67 -25.91
N LYS A 781 22.50 -22.99 -25.92
CA LYS A 781 22.10 -23.87 -27.03
C LYS A 781 20.57 -23.93 -27.22
N VAL A 782 19.82 -24.07 -26.13
CA VAL A 782 18.35 -24.09 -26.14
C VAL A 782 17.80 -22.73 -26.58
N ALA A 783 18.40 -21.63 -26.13
CA ALA A 783 18.02 -20.29 -26.56
C ALA A 783 18.27 -20.04 -28.06
N SER A 784 19.35 -20.59 -28.62
CA SER A 784 19.62 -20.53 -30.07
C SER A 784 18.56 -21.29 -30.85
N LEU A 785 18.28 -22.53 -30.47
CA LEU A 785 17.29 -23.39 -31.13
C LEU A 785 15.88 -22.79 -31.09
N ILE A 786 15.47 -22.21 -29.95
CA ILE A 786 14.18 -21.51 -29.83
C ILE A 786 14.11 -20.28 -30.73
N LYS A 787 15.22 -19.56 -30.91
CA LYS A 787 15.28 -18.37 -31.76
C LYS A 787 15.17 -18.73 -33.25
N GLU A 788 15.57 -19.93 -33.63
CA GLU A 788 15.49 -20.43 -35.00
C GLU A 788 14.05 -20.79 -35.41
N GLY A 789 13.13 -20.98 -34.46
CA GLY A 789 11.67 -20.91 -34.67
C GLY A 789 10.93 -22.23 -34.93
N ASP A 790 11.64 -23.31 -35.30
CA ASP A 790 11.03 -24.57 -35.75
C ASP A 790 11.54 -25.79 -34.95
N VAL A 791 11.44 -25.76 -33.62
CA VAL A 791 11.90 -26.87 -32.77
C VAL A 791 10.92 -27.23 -31.66
N ASP A 792 10.71 -28.52 -31.47
CA ASP A 792 9.98 -29.07 -30.33
C ASP A 792 10.99 -29.54 -29.26
N ILE A 793 10.86 -28.98 -28.07
CA ILE A 793 11.70 -29.26 -26.89
C ILE A 793 10.80 -29.76 -25.76
N ILE A 794 11.05 -31.00 -25.36
CA ILE A 794 10.28 -31.74 -24.37
C ILE A 794 10.99 -31.69 -23.01
N ARG A 795 10.22 -31.57 -21.94
CA ARG A 795 10.74 -31.61 -20.56
C ARG A 795 11.17 -33.04 -20.21
N PRO A 796 12.24 -33.20 -19.40
CA PRO A 796 12.64 -34.50 -18.87
C PRO A 796 11.54 -35.22 -18.06
N ARG A 797 10.53 -34.46 -17.58
CA ARG A 797 9.33 -35.00 -16.94
C ARG A 797 8.63 -36.07 -17.78
N TRP A 798 8.56 -35.91 -19.09
CA TRP A 798 7.93 -36.90 -19.97
C TRP A 798 8.64 -38.26 -19.92
N VAL A 799 9.97 -38.25 -19.86
CA VAL A 799 10.78 -39.48 -19.74
C VAL A 799 10.46 -40.20 -18.44
N ARG A 800 10.29 -39.47 -17.33
CA ARG A 800 9.85 -40.03 -16.06
C ARG A 800 8.45 -40.61 -16.18
N ASP A 801 7.51 -39.84 -16.70
CA ASP A 801 6.08 -40.20 -16.70
C ASP A 801 5.84 -41.45 -17.58
N CYS A 802 6.62 -41.64 -18.66
CA CYS A 802 6.65 -42.89 -19.44
C CYS A 802 7.18 -44.10 -18.64
N LEU A 803 8.15 -43.91 -17.75
CA LEU A 803 8.78 -44.98 -16.97
C LEU A 803 7.99 -45.39 -15.72
N GLU A 804 7.13 -44.49 -15.22
CA GLU A 804 6.29 -44.68 -14.03
C GLU A 804 4.93 -45.33 -14.35
N GLN A 805 4.54 -45.46 -15.63
CA GLN A 805 3.33 -46.18 -16.02
C GLN A 805 3.38 -47.67 -15.65
N SER A 806 2.20 -48.23 -15.35
CA SER A 806 2.01 -49.66 -15.11
C SER A 806 2.26 -50.49 -16.39
N ASP A 807 1.82 -49.97 -17.56
CA ASP A 807 2.09 -50.51 -18.88
C ASP A 807 3.27 -49.76 -19.55
N LYS A 808 4.39 -50.47 -19.78
CA LYS A 808 5.65 -49.91 -20.33
C LYS A 808 5.93 -50.35 -21.76
N THR A 809 4.88 -50.69 -22.50
CA THR A 809 4.99 -51.21 -23.88
C THR A 809 5.16 -50.12 -24.94
N PHE A 810 4.67 -48.90 -24.70
CA PHE A 810 4.75 -47.77 -25.64
C PHE A 810 5.00 -46.44 -24.91
N PRO A 811 5.64 -45.46 -25.57
CA PRO A 811 5.82 -44.11 -25.01
C PRO A 811 4.48 -43.37 -24.93
N LEU A 812 4.32 -42.56 -23.88
CA LEU A 812 3.11 -41.74 -23.68
C LEU A 812 3.00 -40.64 -24.74
N PRO A 813 1.78 -40.28 -25.18
CA PRO A 813 1.58 -39.07 -25.97
C PRO A 813 1.99 -37.82 -25.19
N TYR A 814 2.38 -36.76 -25.90
CA TYR A 814 2.76 -35.50 -25.26
C TYR A 814 1.53 -34.81 -24.67
N GLU A 815 1.71 -34.18 -23.51
CA GLU A 815 0.71 -33.38 -22.82
C GLU A 815 1.29 -31.97 -22.64
N ASP A 816 0.46 -30.97 -22.37
CA ASP A 816 0.94 -29.59 -22.20
C ASP A 816 2.01 -29.46 -21.10
N LEU A 817 1.90 -30.26 -20.03
CA LEU A 817 2.88 -30.32 -18.93
C LEU A 817 4.25 -30.87 -19.36
N HIS A 818 4.31 -31.61 -20.47
CA HIS A 818 5.53 -32.19 -21.03
C HIS A 818 6.29 -31.20 -21.92
N LEU A 819 5.69 -30.09 -22.35
CA LEU A 819 6.29 -29.18 -23.31
C LEU A 819 7.18 -28.13 -22.61
N PHE A 820 8.43 -27.98 -23.05
CA PHE A 820 9.31 -26.88 -22.65
C PHE A 820 9.21 -25.72 -23.65
N HIS A 821 9.26 -26.04 -24.94
CA HIS A 821 8.97 -25.17 -26.08
C HIS A 821 8.45 -26.06 -27.20
N ALA A 822 7.42 -25.66 -27.92
CA ALA A 822 6.82 -26.49 -28.95
C ALA A 822 6.21 -25.61 -30.03
N THR A 823 6.22 -26.12 -31.26
CA THR A 823 5.50 -25.58 -32.41
C THR A 823 3.99 -25.62 -32.15
N ASP A 824 3.24 -24.77 -32.87
CA ASP A 824 1.78 -24.71 -32.72
C ASP A 824 1.09 -26.03 -33.07
N ALA A 825 1.67 -26.80 -34.00
CA ALA A 825 1.19 -28.13 -34.37
C ALA A 825 1.26 -29.10 -33.18
N LEU A 826 2.44 -29.22 -32.54
CA LEU A 826 2.63 -30.12 -31.41
C LEU A 826 1.82 -29.67 -30.18
N ARG A 827 1.72 -28.36 -29.94
CA ARG A 827 0.89 -27.81 -28.87
C ARG A 827 -0.59 -28.16 -29.05
N HIS A 828 -1.10 -28.09 -30.29
CA HIS A 828 -2.49 -28.47 -30.56
C HIS A 828 -2.75 -29.96 -30.33
N THR A 829 -1.82 -30.82 -30.75
CA THR A 829 -1.91 -32.26 -30.48
C THR A 829 -1.81 -32.57 -28.99
N ALA A 830 -0.93 -31.90 -28.24
CA ALA A 830 -0.77 -32.12 -26.81
C ALA A 830 -2.02 -31.73 -26.00
N ALA A 831 -2.67 -30.63 -26.37
CA ALA A 831 -3.92 -30.18 -25.73
C ALA A 831 -5.10 -31.16 -25.95
N GLN A 832 -5.09 -31.97 -27.02
CA GLN A 832 -6.11 -32.99 -27.27
C GLN A 832 -5.94 -34.25 -26.41
N ASN A 833 -4.78 -34.43 -25.76
CA ASN A 833 -4.49 -35.58 -24.92
C ASN A 833 -4.90 -35.40 -23.45
N THR A 834 -5.42 -34.23 -23.10
CA THR A 834 -5.96 -33.91 -21.77
C THR A 834 -7.38 -33.36 -21.89
N ASP A 835 -8.19 -33.52 -20.84
CA ASP A 835 -9.50 -32.91 -20.76
C ASP A 835 -9.44 -31.38 -20.52
N GLN A 836 -10.61 -30.74 -20.47
CA GLN A 836 -10.73 -29.29 -20.24
C GLN A 836 -10.17 -28.79 -18.89
N TYR A 837 -9.91 -29.70 -17.94
CA TYR A 837 -9.39 -29.41 -16.61
C TYR A 837 -7.94 -29.87 -16.43
N GLY A 838 -7.32 -30.46 -17.47
CA GLY A 838 -5.94 -30.93 -17.46
C GLY A 838 -5.76 -32.38 -16.99
N ASP A 839 -6.83 -33.17 -16.91
CA ASP A 839 -6.77 -34.61 -16.62
C ASP A 839 -6.35 -35.38 -17.88
N SER A 840 -5.41 -36.33 -17.74
CA SER A 840 -4.84 -37.04 -18.89
C SER A 840 -5.72 -38.20 -19.36
N TYR A 841 -5.87 -38.37 -20.67
CA TYR A 841 -6.58 -39.53 -21.23
C TYR A 841 -5.73 -40.81 -21.28
N ALA A 842 -4.39 -40.68 -21.22
CA ALA A 842 -3.47 -41.80 -21.46
C ALA A 842 -2.55 -42.11 -20.28
N ARG A 843 -2.31 -41.14 -19.38
CA ARG A 843 -1.40 -41.27 -18.25
C ARG A 843 -2.16 -41.52 -16.96
N GLU A 844 -1.70 -42.48 -16.15
CA GLU A 844 -2.23 -42.65 -14.79
C GLU A 844 -1.96 -41.39 -13.94
N VAL A 845 -3.02 -40.79 -13.41
CA VAL A 845 -2.96 -39.57 -12.58
C VAL A 845 -2.90 -39.95 -11.10
N SER A 846 -1.94 -39.37 -10.38
CA SER A 846 -1.76 -39.64 -8.95
C SER A 846 -2.88 -39.01 -8.11
N VAL A 847 -3.14 -39.53 -6.91
CA VAL A 847 -4.17 -38.99 -6.00
C VAL A 847 -3.91 -37.51 -5.66
N ASP A 848 -2.65 -37.11 -5.53
CA ASP A 848 -2.29 -35.72 -5.22
C ASP A 848 -2.51 -34.80 -6.43
N GLU A 849 -2.21 -35.27 -7.65
CA GLU A 849 -2.49 -34.54 -8.89
C GLU A 849 -4.00 -34.43 -9.14
N LEU A 850 -4.76 -35.50 -8.89
CA LEU A 850 -6.22 -35.48 -8.98
C LEU A 850 -6.84 -34.49 -7.97
N ARG A 851 -6.31 -34.41 -6.75
CA ARG A 851 -6.74 -33.40 -5.76
C ARG A 851 -6.48 -31.99 -6.24
N GLU A 852 -5.33 -31.74 -6.89
CA GLU A 852 -4.99 -30.44 -7.44
C GLU A 852 -5.92 -30.07 -8.61
N ILE A 853 -6.19 -31.01 -9.53
CA ILE A 853 -7.16 -30.84 -10.63
C ILE A 853 -8.53 -30.49 -10.05
N LEU A 854 -9.04 -31.27 -9.10
CA LEU A 854 -10.35 -31.03 -8.46
C LEU A 854 -10.43 -29.71 -7.67
N ALA A 855 -9.32 -29.27 -7.07
CA ALA A 855 -9.26 -27.99 -6.35
C ALA A 855 -9.31 -26.79 -7.30
N ASN A 856 -8.73 -26.94 -8.50
CA ASN A 856 -8.67 -25.93 -9.54
C ASN A 856 -9.92 -25.90 -10.44
N MET A 857 -10.74 -26.95 -10.41
CA MET A 857 -12.03 -26.93 -11.08
C MET A 857 -12.87 -25.76 -10.55
N PRO A 858 -13.56 -25.01 -11.43
CA PRO A 858 -14.40 -23.91 -11.01
C PRO A 858 -15.42 -24.40 -9.98
N LYS A 859 -15.33 -23.88 -8.75
CA LYS A 859 -16.40 -24.08 -7.78
C LYS A 859 -17.58 -23.29 -8.32
N PHE A 860 -18.67 -23.97 -8.69
CA PHE A 860 -19.92 -23.29 -9.01
C PHE A 860 -20.28 -22.38 -7.84
N GLU A 861 -20.09 -21.07 -8.02
CA GLU A 861 -20.57 -20.08 -7.08
C GLU A 861 -22.08 -20.27 -6.99
N SER A 862 -22.56 -20.63 -5.80
CA SER A 862 -23.96 -20.48 -5.43
C SER A 862 -24.38 -19.07 -5.83
N LEU A 863 -25.26 -18.95 -6.82
CA LEU A 863 -25.99 -17.73 -7.08
C LEU A 863 -26.85 -17.46 -5.84
N ASP A 864 -26.29 -16.72 -4.88
CA ASP A 864 -26.88 -16.35 -3.59
C ASP A 864 -28.05 -15.35 -3.73
N THR A 865 -29.05 -15.73 -4.53
CA THR A 865 -30.35 -15.07 -4.63
C THR A 865 -31.51 -16.03 -4.84
N PHE A 866 -31.27 -17.35 -5.03
CA PHE A 866 -32.35 -18.30 -5.24
C PHE A 866 -32.88 -18.88 -3.92
N ASN A 867 -34.04 -18.37 -3.47
CA ASN A 867 -34.76 -18.95 -2.34
C ASN A 867 -35.43 -20.27 -2.77
N LYS A 868 -34.65 -21.36 -2.71
CA LYS A 868 -35.07 -22.72 -3.09
C LYS A 868 -36.38 -23.15 -2.44
N LYS A 869 -36.63 -22.76 -1.19
CA LYS A 869 -37.83 -23.15 -0.43
C LYS A 869 -39.08 -22.49 -1.02
N SER A 870 -39.03 -21.17 -1.22
CA SER A 870 -40.14 -20.40 -1.81
C SER A 870 -40.45 -20.82 -3.25
N PHE A 871 -39.42 -21.15 -4.05
CA PHE A 871 -39.64 -21.61 -5.43
C PHE A 871 -40.34 -22.97 -5.51
N ILE A 872 -40.04 -23.87 -4.58
CA ILE A 872 -40.64 -25.22 -4.58
C ILE A 872 -42.08 -25.16 -4.04
N GLU A 873 -42.33 -24.35 -3.01
CA GLU A 873 -43.70 -24.04 -2.55
C GLU A 873 -44.55 -23.46 -3.71
N GLU A 874 -43.98 -22.54 -4.51
CA GLU A 874 -44.67 -21.96 -5.67
C GLU A 874 -44.91 -22.96 -6.81
N LEU A 875 -44.03 -23.94 -7.02
CA LEU A 875 -44.23 -25.03 -7.99
C LEU A 875 -45.36 -25.96 -7.57
N GLU A 876 -45.47 -26.25 -6.27
CA GLU A 876 -46.52 -27.09 -5.70
C GLU A 876 -47.90 -26.40 -5.75
N GLU A 877 -47.99 -25.11 -5.39
CA GLU A 877 -49.22 -24.31 -5.54
C GLU A 877 -49.72 -24.30 -6.99
N ARG A 878 -48.80 -24.41 -7.96
CA ARG A 878 -49.10 -24.46 -9.40
C ARG A 878 -49.31 -25.88 -9.94
N GLY A 879 -49.36 -26.90 -9.07
CA GLY A 879 -49.59 -28.30 -9.43
C GLY A 879 -48.44 -28.97 -10.20
N LYS A 880 -47.23 -28.41 -10.13
CA LYS A 880 -46.00 -28.94 -10.76
C LYS A 880 -45.00 -29.41 -9.70
N ASP A 881 -45.49 -30.24 -8.80
CA ASP A 881 -44.70 -30.83 -7.71
C ASP A 881 -43.53 -31.69 -8.26
N LEU A 882 -42.38 -31.60 -7.59
CA LEU A 882 -41.16 -32.33 -7.91
C LEU A 882 -41.03 -33.66 -7.16
N ASN A 883 -42.01 -34.03 -6.32
CA ASN A 883 -42.03 -35.28 -5.56
C ASN A 883 -41.93 -36.56 -6.41
N ASN A 884 -42.24 -36.49 -7.71
CA ASN A 884 -42.09 -37.61 -8.65
C ASN A 884 -40.65 -37.84 -9.14
N LEU A 885 -39.70 -36.95 -8.80
CA LEU A 885 -38.30 -37.10 -9.18
C LEU A 885 -37.54 -37.87 -8.10
N LYS A 886 -36.85 -38.94 -8.51
CA LYS A 886 -36.04 -39.79 -7.62
C LYS A 886 -35.05 -38.99 -6.74
N GLY A 887 -34.51 -37.89 -7.26
CA GLY A 887 -33.56 -37.03 -6.56
C GLY A 887 -34.18 -36.07 -5.53
N MET A 888 -35.49 -36.05 -5.37
CA MET A 888 -36.22 -35.16 -4.44
C MET A 888 -37.18 -35.93 -3.51
N ALA A 889 -37.13 -37.27 -3.48
CA ALA A 889 -38.06 -38.09 -2.71
C ALA A 889 -38.07 -37.76 -1.21
N PHE A 890 -36.92 -37.40 -0.62
CA PHE A 890 -36.82 -37.06 0.81
C PHE A 890 -36.74 -35.55 1.07
N GLN A 891 -37.14 -34.71 0.11
CA GLN A 891 -36.94 -33.27 0.18
C GLN A 891 -37.54 -32.60 1.44
N ARG A 892 -38.64 -33.15 1.96
CA ARG A 892 -39.33 -32.65 3.18
C ARG A 892 -38.91 -33.40 4.44
N CYS A 893 -37.97 -34.32 4.33
CA CYS A 893 -37.55 -35.19 5.40
C CYS A 893 -36.25 -34.67 6.02
N VAL A 894 -36.33 -34.33 7.31
CA VAL A 894 -35.17 -34.13 8.18
C VAL A 894 -35.07 -35.40 9.01
N VAL A 895 -34.02 -36.17 8.74
CA VAL A 895 -33.88 -37.56 9.19
C VAL A 895 -32.73 -37.68 10.18
N TYR A 896 -33.01 -38.23 11.36
CA TYR A 896 -32.00 -38.67 12.31
C TYR A 896 -31.89 -40.20 12.23
N LEU A 897 -30.69 -40.72 11.94
CA LEU A 897 -30.45 -42.17 11.88
C LEU A 897 -29.85 -42.65 13.19
N LYS A 898 -30.59 -43.50 13.92
CA LYS A 898 -30.13 -44.10 15.17
C LYS A 898 -29.75 -45.55 14.94
N THR A 899 -28.47 -45.88 15.12
CA THR A 899 -27.97 -47.26 15.08
C THR A 899 -28.32 -48.02 16.35
N VAL A 900 -28.76 -49.28 16.22
CA VAL A 900 -29.07 -50.16 17.36
C VAL A 900 -27.80 -50.83 17.88
N GLN A 901 -26.88 -51.22 16.97
CA GLN A 901 -25.57 -51.78 17.31
C GLN A 901 -24.44 -51.02 16.62
N ASP A 902 -23.23 -51.04 17.18
CA ASP A 902 -22.06 -50.34 16.60
C ASP A 902 -21.66 -50.87 15.21
N SER A 903 -21.98 -52.14 14.92
CA SER A 903 -21.77 -52.77 13.61
C SER A 903 -22.65 -52.18 12.51
N ASP A 904 -23.70 -51.44 12.85
CA ASP A 904 -24.65 -50.86 11.89
C ASP A 904 -24.24 -49.46 11.40
N LYS A 905 -23.10 -48.93 11.84
CA LYS A 905 -22.61 -47.58 11.47
C LYS A 905 -22.36 -47.41 9.97
N ASP A 906 -21.76 -48.40 9.32
CA ASP A 906 -21.51 -48.35 7.86
C ASP A 906 -22.84 -48.36 7.09
N LEU A 907 -23.82 -49.11 7.58
CA LEU A 907 -25.16 -49.15 7.01
C LEU A 907 -25.90 -47.82 7.19
N ALA A 908 -25.81 -47.21 8.37
CA ALA A 908 -26.38 -45.88 8.63
C ALA A 908 -25.72 -44.81 7.75
N TYR A 909 -24.40 -44.88 7.55
CA TYR A 909 -23.69 -43.97 6.65
C TYR A 909 -24.20 -44.11 5.20
N ARG A 910 -24.37 -45.35 4.72
CA ARG A 910 -24.94 -45.62 3.39
C ARG A 910 -26.35 -45.05 3.24
N LEU A 911 -27.23 -45.28 4.22
CA LEU A 911 -28.61 -44.78 4.20
C LEU A 911 -28.66 -43.25 4.28
N SER A 912 -27.75 -42.63 5.06
CA SER A 912 -27.64 -41.17 5.13
C SER A 912 -27.29 -40.55 3.77
N ASN A 913 -26.45 -41.23 2.98
CA ASN A 913 -26.10 -40.80 1.63
C ASN A 913 -27.29 -40.92 0.67
N TYR A 914 -28.13 -41.95 0.82
CA TYR A 914 -29.36 -42.06 0.01
C TYR A 914 -30.34 -40.94 0.33
N VAL A 915 -30.53 -40.60 1.61
CA VAL A 915 -31.40 -39.48 2.01
C VAL A 915 -30.88 -38.15 1.47
N ARG A 916 -29.57 -37.86 1.62
CA ARG A 916 -28.95 -36.63 1.12
C ARG A 916 -29.01 -36.53 -0.41
N TYR A 917 -28.76 -37.64 -1.10
CA TYR A 917 -28.82 -37.67 -2.57
C TYR A 917 -30.24 -37.43 -3.09
N ALA A 918 -31.25 -37.91 -2.38
CA ALA A 918 -32.66 -37.72 -2.70
C ALA A 918 -33.26 -36.43 -2.13
N GLY A 919 -32.41 -35.45 -1.79
CA GLY A 919 -32.81 -34.09 -1.43
C GLY A 919 -33.17 -33.87 0.04
N GLY A 920 -33.08 -34.90 0.89
CA GLY A 920 -33.35 -34.80 2.33
C GLY A 920 -32.17 -34.33 3.16
N VAL A 921 -32.44 -33.97 4.41
CA VAL A 921 -31.43 -33.46 5.35
C VAL A 921 -31.19 -34.52 6.43
N CYS A 922 -29.95 -34.97 6.59
CA CYS A 922 -29.57 -35.81 7.72
C CYS A 922 -28.96 -34.96 8.83
N VAL A 923 -29.50 -35.08 10.04
CA VAL A 923 -29.01 -34.39 11.23
C VAL A 923 -28.29 -35.39 12.14
N ASP A 924 -27.23 -34.94 12.78
CA ASP A 924 -26.45 -35.77 13.72
C ASP A 924 -26.92 -35.59 15.18
N ASP A 925 -27.75 -34.56 15.42
CA ASP A 925 -28.29 -34.23 16.73
C ASP A 925 -29.81 -34.48 16.77
N ILE A 926 -30.23 -35.23 17.78
CA ILE A 926 -31.64 -35.57 18.01
C ILE A 926 -32.43 -34.36 18.52
N ASP A 927 -31.75 -33.37 19.10
CA ASP A 927 -32.34 -32.15 19.64
C ASP A 927 -32.69 -31.10 18.56
N ASN A 928 -32.50 -31.40 17.27
CA ASN A 928 -32.88 -30.51 16.18
C ASN A 928 -34.41 -30.27 16.13
N SER A 929 -34.85 -29.00 16.12
CA SER A 929 -36.27 -28.62 16.15
C SER A 929 -37.04 -28.98 14.87
N ASP A 930 -36.34 -29.12 13.75
CA ASP A 930 -36.94 -29.36 12.43
C ASP A 930 -37.01 -30.86 12.09
N LEU A 931 -36.67 -31.73 13.05
CA LEU A 931 -36.64 -33.18 12.89
C LEU A 931 -38.04 -33.74 12.56
N THR A 932 -38.16 -34.40 11.40
CA THR A 932 -39.43 -35.01 10.97
C THR A 932 -39.44 -36.53 11.14
N HIS A 933 -38.30 -37.21 10.97
CA HIS A 933 -38.21 -38.67 11.04
C HIS A 933 -37.03 -39.16 11.87
N VAL A 934 -37.26 -40.20 12.67
CA VAL A 934 -36.22 -40.99 13.35
C VAL A 934 -36.21 -42.38 12.71
N VAL A 935 -35.07 -42.74 12.12
CA VAL A 935 -34.90 -44.02 11.43
C VAL A 935 -34.02 -44.92 12.27
N LEU A 936 -34.59 -46.05 12.73
CA LEU A 936 -33.83 -47.06 13.45
C LEU A 936 -33.09 -47.97 12.47
N VAL A 937 -31.77 -48.00 12.58
CA VAL A 937 -30.87 -48.81 11.76
C VAL A 937 -30.40 -50.01 12.58
N GLY A 938 -31.04 -51.15 12.35
CA GLY A 938 -30.76 -52.44 12.98
C GLY A 938 -31.69 -53.55 12.45
N GLN A 939 -31.48 -54.80 12.86
CA GLN A 939 -32.42 -55.90 12.60
C GLN A 939 -33.64 -55.80 13.52
N ASP A 940 -34.82 -56.24 13.06
CA ASP A 940 -36.06 -56.18 13.85
C ASP A 940 -36.00 -57.17 15.04
N SER A 941 -35.40 -56.72 16.15
CA SER A 941 -35.19 -57.47 17.38
C SER A 941 -35.87 -56.78 18.57
N ALA A 942 -36.00 -57.49 19.70
CA ALA A 942 -36.51 -56.91 20.94
C ALA A 942 -35.69 -55.67 21.39
N GLU A 943 -34.38 -55.66 21.11
CA GLU A 943 -33.48 -54.55 21.41
C GLU A 943 -33.82 -53.29 20.60
N SER A 944 -34.17 -53.42 19.31
CA SER A 944 -34.58 -52.27 18.49
C SER A 944 -35.85 -51.60 18.99
N ARG A 945 -36.79 -52.39 19.55
CA ARG A 945 -38.03 -51.86 20.14
C ARG A 945 -37.76 -51.13 21.45
N GLU A 946 -36.81 -51.61 22.24
CA GLU A 946 -36.43 -50.95 23.50
C GLU A 946 -35.71 -49.63 23.26
N VAL A 947 -34.74 -49.60 22.32
CA VAL A 947 -34.08 -48.37 21.88
C VAL A 947 -35.09 -47.40 21.28
N GLY A 948 -36.04 -47.88 20.47
CA GLY A 948 -37.13 -47.06 19.93
C GLY A 948 -38.02 -46.43 21.01
N LYS A 949 -38.38 -47.18 22.06
CA LYS A 949 -39.16 -46.67 23.20
C LYS A 949 -38.41 -45.63 24.00
N GLN A 950 -37.12 -45.86 24.27
CA GLN A 950 -36.28 -44.89 24.99
C GLN A 950 -36.24 -43.55 24.24
N VAL A 951 -35.91 -43.60 22.95
CA VAL A 951 -35.79 -42.39 22.10
C VAL A 951 -37.15 -41.70 21.93
N ARG A 952 -38.25 -42.46 21.83
CA ARG A 952 -39.60 -41.89 21.81
C ARG A 952 -39.96 -41.21 23.13
N GLY A 953 -39.54 -41.77 24.27
CA GLY A 953 -39.72 -41.14 25.59
C GLY A 953 -39.03 -39.79 25.67
N GLU A 954 -37.77 -39.71 25.22
CA GLU A 954 -36.97 -38.47 25.17
C GLU A 954 -37.65 -37.39 24.31
N LEU A 955 -38.24 -37.79 23.17
CA LEU A 955 -38.87 -36.87 22.22
C LEU A 955 -40.37 -36.60 22.46
N SER A 956 -40.99 -37.27 23.44
CA SER A 956 -42.43 -37.15 23.72
C SER A 956 -42.87 -35.77 24.24
N SER A 957 -41.92 -34.98 24.75
CA SER A 957 -42.15 -33.63 25.29
C SER A 957 -42.22 -32.53 24.22
N ARG A 958 -42.01 -32.87 22.93
CA ARG A 958 -42.01 -31.92 21.82
C ARG A 958 -43.41 -31.57 21.34
N SER A 959 -43.57 -30.33 20.85
CA SER A 959 -44.78 -29.86 20.18
C SER A 959 -45.09 -30.62 18.89
N GLN A 960 -44.05 -31.09 18.19
CA GLN A 960 -44.17 -31.91 16.99
C GLN A 960 -43.36 -33.20 17.18
N VAL A 961 -44.05 -34.33 17.25
CA VAL A 961 -43.43 -35.64 17.48
C VAL A 961 -42.98 -36.21 16.13
N PRO A 962 -41.69 -36.52 15.94
CA PRO A 962 -41.19 -37.09 14.69
C PRO A 962 -41.71 -38.52 14.49
N ARG A 963 -41.81 -38.95 13.22
CA ARG A 963 -42.23 -40.30 12.85
C ARG A 963 -41.09 -41.28 13.08
N PHE A 964 -41.38 -42.43 13.68
CA PHE A 964 -40.40 -43.48 13.98
C PHE A 964 -40.55 -44.62 12.98
N VAL A 965 -39.58 -44.78 12.09
CA VAL A 965 -39.64 -45.80 11.03
C VAL A 965 -38.41 -46.70 11.03
N LYS A 966 -38.56 -47.91 10.49
CA LYS A 966 -37.47 -48.85 10.27
C LYS A 966 -36.64 -48.46 9.04
N ARG A 967 -35.37 -48.90 8.99
CA ARG A 967 -34.48 -48.71 7.83
C ARG A 967 -35.09 -49.10 6.46
N GLY A 968 -36.00 -50.09 6.45
CA GLY A 968 -36.66 -50.59 5.23
C GLY A 968 -37.44 -49.50 4.48
N TRP A 969 -37.93 -48.48 5.19
CA TRP A 969 -38.61 -47.34 4.56
C TRP A 969 -37.70 -46.60 3.59
N ILE A 970 -36.45 -46.31 3.99
CA ILE A 970 -35.50 -45.62 3.10
C ILE A 970 -35.16 -46.49 1.89
N GLU A 971 -34.98 -47.79 2.11
CA GLU A 971 -34.61 -48.75 1.06
C GLU A 971 -35.72 -48.91 0.03
N ASP A 972 -36.97 -49.05 0.48
CA ASP A 972 -38.12 -49.20 -0.41
C ASP A 972 -38.45 -47.88 -1.13
N CYS A 973 -38.39 -46.73 -0.45
CA CYS A 973 -38.51 -45.42 -1.11
C CYS A 973 -37.47 -45.25 -2.22
N TRP A 974 -36.24 -45.72 -1.99
CA TRP A 974 -35.17 -45.67 -2.99
C TRP A 974 -35.41 -46.61 -4.17
N LYS A 975 -35.97 -47.79 -3.90
CA LYS A 975 -36.33 -48.81 -4.90
C LYS A 975 -37.48 -48.36 -5.80
N GLU A 976 -38.57 -47.88 -5.20
CA GLU A 976 -39.77 -47.40 -5.91
C GLU A 976 -39.59 -45.98 -6.46
N LYS A 977 -38.47 -45.32 -6.15
CA LYS A 977 -38.08 -43.98 -6.64
C LYS A 977 -39.07 -42.88 -6.26
N THR A 978 -39.83 -43.07 -5.19
CA THR A 978 -40.82 -42.12 -4.65
C THR A 978 -40.86 -42.25 -3.13
N LEU A 979 -41.39 -41.23 -2.45
CA LEU A 979 -41.71 -41.34 -1.03
C LEU A 979 -42.89 -42.28 -0.83
N ILE A 980 -42.71 -43.35 -0.07
CA ILE A 980 -43.75 -44.36 0.23
C ILE A 980 -44.35 -44.05 1.60
N ASP A 981 -45.60 -44.44 1.80
CA ASP A 981 -46.29 -44.34 3.08
C ASP A 981 -45.50 -45.01 4.23
N GLU A 982 -45.37 -44.27 5.31
CA GLU A 982 -44.53 -44.56 6.46
C GLU A 982 -45.20 -45.52 7.46
N GLU A 983 -46.55 -45.62 7.43
CA GLU A 983 -47.31 -46.39 8.42
C GLU A 983 -46.91 -47.87 8.45
N GLN A 984 -46.59 -48.45 7.29
CA GLN A 984 -46.16 -49.85 7.16
C GLN A 984 -44.77 -50.13 7.76
N TYR A 985 -43.97 -49.08 7.97
CA TYR A 985 -42.62 -49.15 8.50
C TYR A 985 -42.51 -48.60 9.93
N SER A 986 -43.65 -48.24 10.53
CA SER A 986 -43.73 -47.71 11.88
C SER A 986 -43.20 -48.71 12.90
N VAL A 987 -42.38 -48.21 13.84
CA VAL A 987 -41.90 -48.98 14.99
C VAL A 987 -42.90 -48.78 16.11
N LEU A 988 -43.94 -49.61 16.24
CA LEU A 988 -44.91 -49.47 17.35
C LEU A 988 -44.26 -49.60 18.73
#